data_AF-V5BQ71-F1
#
_entry.id   AF-V5BQ71-F1
#
_cell.length_a   1.000
_cell.length_b   1.000
_cell.length_c   1.000
_cell.angle_alpha   90.00
_cell.angle_beta   90.00
_cell.angle_gamma   90.00
#
_symmetry.space_group_name_H-M   'P 1'
#
loop_
_entity.id
_entity.type
_entity.pdbx_description
1 polymer ?
#
loop_
_entity_poly.entity_id
_entity_poly.type
_entity_poly.pdbx_seq_one_letter_code
_entity_poly.pdbx_strand_id
1 'polypeptide(L)'
;MVLLLHDDRGSLPVGAVVAYERIEHDNGATWSWALGTIQRRMDDHSCVVRRWDREAWGDDFLSSSTSGSSQPVINVLTNELNRVNIRLKDSQRRLFDVERSIISQRSPESSTNNEGNTSINEYNKIRSNAWVQSGVSPTGEMATCIHEMNHCRARSKSLSDELNRLKKSPTVAPSVMCFTRHRGEEETILASSLIRVLPVDVDDPTCVITEAEAASIETEAGALRVELQQQLGRANDHLQSLMTELHCLQTYNEELEARTTLCQDAFLQMANLGASKETPRMPSASTFENIEQLRDEVGGTVQWDWQQNEPQRRGKAVTTRHTVDFPWSGADILVENKPEELMATFSMEVARGLGAPPHCVSNVTFHASPMGLTAKFDVHHPVNLPGSQVDALLRDYGFPYLQHLHLGADGPKKGLDFAIEEVCRVLGIQEGKYNGLRFDEFVEQLQEINMSTDKDAYESEVGDMLILMDKLHNENRSLHHALAKSNAEIRKQTAETQREREELKKRTSELYREIKRLNDVLAKLRELADSQEEELQQYKLEKAHIQHVRTQRHLDKEEYHDKDIYCITLQEYIKEQGRVARLQQEIQEEERKNQERLCTLQEQNQQLKTLMEEKTKEMDELQLELRVFRQKRRDSQAVRVQDGLLTTDASPKIRFRTKFRNRTSPCTSQRTTFQRNFGRTK
;
A
#
# COMPACT_ATOMS: atom_id res chain seq x y z
N MET A 1 -7.60 -14.71 12.89
CA MET A 1 -6.19 -15.12 12.92
C MET A 1 -5.42 -13.84 12.86
N VAL A 2 -4.86 -13.48 14.01
CA VAL A 2 -4.34 -12.14 14.27
C VAL A 2 -2.82 -12.25 14.20
N LEU A 3 -2.22 -11.49 13.28
CA LEU A 3 -0.78 -11.23 13.32
C LEU A 3 -0.47 -10.61 14.69
N LEU A 4 0.49 -11.17 15.41
CA LEU A 4 0.88 -10.60 16.70
C LEU A 4 1.61 -9.28 16.45
N LEU A 5 0.91 -8.17 16.70
CA LEU A 5 1.51 -6.85 16.81
C LEU A 5 2.53 -6.86 17.96
N HIS A 6 3.56 -6.05 17.86
CA HIS A 6 4.68 -6.04 18.80
C HIS A 6 4.21 -5.85 20.27
N ASP A 7 3.19 -5.02 20.50
CA ASP A 7 2.57 -4.79 21.82
C ASP A 7 1.79 -5.98 22.39
N ASP A 8 1.24 -6.86 21.55
CA ASP A 8 0.40 -7.99 21.98
C ASP A 8 1.21 -9.25 22.34
N ARG A 9 2.51 -9.26 22.06
CA ARG A 9 3.40 -10.40 22.39
C ARG A 9 3.66 -10.47 23.90
N GLY A 10 3.65 -9.32 24.57
CA GLY A 10 3.69 -9.17 26.03
C GLY A 10 2.43 -9.64 26.77
N SER A 11 1.31 -9.89 26.08
CA SER A 11 0.00 -10.13 26.71
C SER A 11 -0.63 -11.51 26.44
N LEU A 12 0.01 -12.36 25.63
CA LEU A 12 -0.42 -13.75 25.40
C LEU A 12 -0.59 -14.57 26.70
N PRO A 13 -1.69 -15.36 26.82
CA PRO A 13 -1.98 -16.14 28.00
C PRO A 13 -1.06 -17.37 28.13
N VAL A 14 -0.75 -17.74 29.38
CA VAL A 14 -0.12 -19.03 29.71
C VAL A 14 -1.02 -20.16 29.23
N GLY A 15 -0.44 -21.18 28.60
CA GLY A 15 -1.16 -22.29 27.97
C GLY A 15 -1.42 -22.11 26.47
N ALA A 16 -1.17 -20.93 25.89
CA ALA A 16 -1.30 -20.73 24.45
C ALA A 16 -0.25 -21.54 23.66
N VAL A 17 -0.68 -22.11 22.54
CA VAL A 17 0.21 -22.76 21.57
C VAL A 17 0.71 -21.72 20.57
N VAL A 18 2.02 -21.63 20.39
CA VAL A 18 2.68 -20.60 19.59
C VAL A 18 3.71 -21.21 18.64
N ALA A 19 3.86 -20.60 17.48
CA ALA A 19 5.01 -20.78 16.61
C ALA A 19 6.08 -19.74 16.97
N TYR A 20 7.34 -20.19 17.11
CA TYR A 20 8.46 -19.33 17.48
C TYR A 20 9.69 -19.63 16.62
N GLU A 21 10.53 -18.62 16.39
CA GLU A 21 11.81 -18.78 15.70
C GLU A 21 12.84 -19.46 16.60
N ARG A 22 13.65 -20.33 15.98
CA ARG A 22 14.74 -21.04 16.63
C ARG A 22 15.91 -21.19 15.66
N ILE A 23 17.12 -21.23 16.21
CA ILE A 23 18.31 -21.60 15.46
C ILE A 23 18.60 -23.08 15.71
N GLU A 24 18.60 -23.88 14.64
CA GLU A 24 19.03 -25.27 14.69
C GLU A 24 20.54 -25.34 14.52
N HIS A 25 21.23 -25.89 15.53
CA HIS A 25 22.69 -25.92 15.56
C HIS A 25 23.26 -27.14 14.81
N ASP A 26 22.42 -28.10 14.43
CA ASP A 26 22.84 -29.40 13.90
C ASP A 26 23.30 -29.33 12.43
N ASN A 27 22.90 -28.30 11.66
CA ASN A 27 23.18 -28.15 10.22
C ASN A 27 23.67 -26.73 9.83
N GLY A 28 24.57 -26.14 10.62
CA GLY A 28 25.22 -24.87 10.25
C GLY A 28 24.47 -23.59 10.64
N ALA A 29 23.77 -23.61 11.79
CA ALA A 29 23.04 -22.47 12.35
C ALA A 29 22.03 -21.87 11.37
N THR A 30 21.13 -22.70 10.87
CA THR A 30 20.02 -22.26 10.03
C THR A 30 18.84 -21.80 10.91
N TRP A 31 18.23 -20.69 10.52
CA TRP A 31 16.98 -20.24 11.14
C TRP A 31 15.84 -21.16 10.74
N SER A 32 15.18 -21.76 11.72
CA SER A 32 13.96 -22.55 11.58
C SER A 32 12.88 -22.01 12.52
N TRP A 33 11.73 -22.67 12.52
CA TRP A 33 10.64 -22.37 13.46
C TRP A 33 10.14 -23.66 14.11
N ALA A 34 9.70 -23.54 15.34
CA ALA A 34 9.18 -24.64 16.14
C ALA A 34 7.83 -24.28 16.76
N LEU A 35 7.13 -25.30 17.26
CA LEU A 35 5.90 -25.12 18.03
C LEU A 35 6.15 -25.32 19.51
N GLY A 36 5.42 -24.59 20.32
CA GLY A 36 5.48 -24.76 21.76
C GLY A 36 4.26 -24.22 22.50
N THR A 37 4.14 -24.62 23.77
CA THR A 37 3.12 -24.09 24.69
C THR A 37 3.77 -23.19 25.74
N ILE A 38 3.30 -21.96 25.87
CA ILE A 38 3.77 -21.01 26.88
C ILE A 38 3.48 -21.57 28.28
N GLN A 39 4.51 -21.80 29.10
CA GLN A 39 4.37 -22.31 30.47
C GLN A 39 4.40 -21.18 31.50
N ARG A 40 5.29 -20.20 31.30
CA ARG A 40 5.48 -19.09 32.24
C ARG A 40 6.07 -17.89 31.50
N ARG A 41 5.70 -16.68 31.93
CA ARG A 41 6.40 -15.44 31.57
C ARG A 41 7.39 -15.10 32.67
N MET A 42 8.61 -14.76 32.28
CA MET A 42 9.63 -14.30 33.24
C MET A 42 9.53 -12.77 33.31
N ASP A 43 9.69 -12.09 32.17
CA ASP A 43 9.59 -10.63 32.02
C ASP A 43 8.81 -10.25 30.74
N ASP A 44 8.64 -8.95 30.47
CA ASP A 44 7.99 -8.45 29.25
C ASP A 44 8.71 -8.87 27.94
N HIS A 45 9.99 -9.23 28.05
CA HIS A 45 10.85 -9.57 26.91
C HIS A 45 11.19 -11.06 26.81
N SER A 46 10.80 -11.90 27.78
CA SER A 46 11.20 -13.31 27.84
C SER A 46 10.07 -14.24 28.32
N CYS A 47 9.97 -15.41 27.70
CA CYS A 47 8.98 -16.41 28.07
C CYS A 47 9.54 -17.84 28.01
N VAL A 48 8.99 -18.71 28.84
CA VAL A 48 9.34 -20.13 28.90
C VAL A 48 8.30 -20.91 28.11
N VAL A 49 8.77 -21.64 27.11
CA VAL A 49 7.95 -22.41 26.18
C VAL A 49 8.32 -23.88 26.27
N ARG A 50 7.30 -24.74 26.41
CA ARG A 50 7.46 -26.19 26.30
C ARG A 50 7.32 -26.61 24.85
N ARG A 51 8.37 -27.21 24.29
CA ARG A 51 8.44 -27.55 22.87
C ARG A 51 7.51 -28.70 22.50
N TRP A 52 7.01 -28.67 21.27
CA TRP A 52 6.35 -29.80 20.63
C TRP A 52 7.32 -30.43 19.65
N ASP A 53 7.43 -31.75 19.68
CA ASP A 53 8.33 -32.45 18.78
C ASP A 53 7.64 -32.67 17.43
N ARG A 54 8.37 -32.38 16.35
CA ARG A 54 7.92 -32.71 15.00
C ARG A 54 8.03 -34.22 14.84
N GLU A 55 6.92 -34.88 14.59
CA GLU A 55 6.94 -36.30 14.21
C GLU A 55 7.54 -36.39 12.80
N ALA A 56 8.68 -37.06 12.68
CA ALA A 56 9.09 -37.58 11.40
C ALA A 56 8.05 -38.63 10.99
N TRP A 57 7.41 -38.46 9.84
CA TRP A 57 6.68 -39.55 9.18
C TRP A 57 7.74 -40.59 8.79
N GLY A 58 8.12 -41.44 9.74
CA GLY A 58 9.47 -42.01 9.80
C GLY A 58 9.91 -42.82 8.58
N ASP A 59 11.23 -42.85 8.41
CA ASP A 59 12.00 -43.77 7.55
C ASP A 59 11.70 -45.26 7.80
N ASP A 60 10.96 -45.61 8.87
CA ASP A 60 10.42 -46.96 9.09
C ASP A 60 9.36 -47.39 8.06
N PHE A 61 8.91 -46.48 7.19
CA PHE A 61 8.13 -46.82 5.99
C PHE A 61 8.89 -47.73 5.01
N LEU A 62 10.23 -47.78 5.09
CA LEU A 62 11.07 -48.55 4.16
C LEU A 62 11.68 -49.82 4.79
N SER A 63 11.65 -50.00 6.11
CA SER A 63 12.37 -51.07 6.82
C SER A 63 11.50 -52.25 7.26
N SER A 64 10.18 -52.11 7.44
CA SER A 64 9.30 -53.23 7.79
C SER A 64 8.50 -53.73 6.59
N SER A 65 9.02 -54.76 5.94
CA SER A 65 8.47 -55.45 4.76
C SER A 65 7.19 -56.27 5.01
N THR A 66 6.33 -55.87 5.95
CA THR A 66 5.01 -56.48 6.15
C THR A 66 4.00 -55.44 6.64
N SER A 67 3.12 -54.99 5.72
CA SER A 67 2.04 -53.99 5.89
C SER A 67 2.42 -52.50 5.82
N GLY A 68 2.84 -52.06 4.62
CA GLY A 68 2.87 -50.64 4.27
C GLY A 68 1.45 -50.04 4.25
N SER A 69 1.03 -49.43 5.37
CA SER A 69 -0.24 -48.72 5.43
C SER A 69 -0.01 -47.26 5.80
N SER A 70 -0.43 -46.34 4.93
CA SER A 70 -0.59 -44.91 5.25
C SER A 70 -1.75 -44.65 6.22
N GLN A 71 -2.32 -45.71 6.80
CA GLN A 71 -3.47 -45.70 7.70
C GLN A 71 -3.27 -44.85 8.96
N PRO A 72 -2.11 -44.82 9.65
CA PRO A 72 -1.95 -43.97 10.84
C PRO A 72 -1.98 -42.48 10.48
N VAL A 73 -1.34 -42.09 9.37
CA VAL A 73 -1.36 -40.70 8.84
C VAL A 73 -2.79 -40.29 8.44
N ILE A 74 -3.49 -41.18 7.72
CA ILE A 74 -4.89 -40.99 7.31
C ILE A 74 -5.81 -40.80 8.53
N ASN A 75 -5.59 -41.56 9.61
CA ASN A 75 -6.36 -41.45 10.84
C ASN A 75 -6.11 -40.10 11.55
N VAL A 76 -4.85 -39.66 11.67
CA VAL A 76 -4.49 -38.36 12.25
C VAL A 76 -5.13 -37.23 11.45
N LEU A 77 -5.02 -37.26 10.12
CA LEU A 77 -5.63 -36.26 9.24
C LEU A 77 -7.16 -36.24 9.32
N THR A 78 -7.79 -37.41 9.42
CA THR A 78 -9.25 -37.52 9.55
C THR A 78 -9.72 -36.94 10.89
N ASN A 79 -8.98 -37.19 11.97
CA ASN A 79 -9.27 -36.62 13.29
C ASN A 79 -9.14 -35.10 13.30
N GLU A 80 -8.08 -34.57 12.68
CA GLU A 80 -7.89 -33.12 12.54
C GLU A 80 -8.95 -32.46 11.65
N LEU A 81 -9.34 -33.11 10.55
CA LEU A 81 -10.44 -32.64 9.73
C LEU A 81 -11.76 -32.57 10.52
N ASN A 82 -12.01 -33.56 11.39
CA ASN A 82 -13.16 -33.54 12.30
C ASN A 82 -13.07 -32.39 13.30
N ARG A 83 -11.90 -32.15 13.91
CA ARG A 83 -11.67 -31.02 14.82
C ARG A 83 -11.92 -29.67 14.14
N VAL A 84 -11.38 -29.46 12.94
CA VAL A 84 -11.59 -28.24 12.16
C VAL A 84 -13.08 -28.04 11.81
N ASN A 85 -13.80 -29.11 11.50
CA ASN A 85 -15.24 -29.06 11.22
C ASN A 85 -16.07 -28.74 12.48
N ILE A 86 -15.68 -29.25 13.66
CA ILE A 86 -16.32 -28.89 14.93
C ILE A 86 -16.11 -27.40 15.19
N ARG A 87 -14.88 -26.91 15.08
CA ARG A 87 -14.56 -25.49 15.26
C ARG A 87 -15.31 -24.59 14.27
N LEU A 88 -15.46 -25.00 13.02
CA LEU A 88 -16.26 -24.27 12.04
C LEU A 88 -17.73 -24.11 12.49
N LYS A 89 -18.32 -25.18 13.03
CA LYS A 89 -19.69 -25.16 13.56
C LYS A 89 -19.80 -24.28 14.79
N ASP A 90 -18.80 -24.31 15.66
CA ASP A 90 -18.79 -23.50 16.89
C ASP A 90 -18.61 -22.00 16.57
N SER A 91 -17.72 -21.62 15.65
CA SER A 91 -17.61 -20.23 15.16
C SER A 91 -18.89 -19.76 14.48
N GLN A 92 -19.58 -20.65 13.75
CA GLN A 92 -20.88 -20.33 13.15
C GLN A 92 -21.97 -20.10 14.20
N ARG A 93 -22.01 -20.91 15.27
CA ARG A 93 -22.94 -20.70 16.40
C ARG A 93 -22.66 -19.37 17.10
N ARG A 94 -21.39 -19.07 17.41
CA ARG A 94 -20.98 -17.80 18.01
C ARG A 94 -21.41 -16.60 17.15
N LEU A 95 -21.27 -16.69 15.83
CA LEU A 95 -21.73 -15.63 14.93
C LEU A 95 -23.25 -15.39 15.04
N PHE A 96 -24.06 -16.44 15.10
CA PHE A 96 -25.51 -16.33 15.28
C PHE A 96 -25.88 -15.78 16.66
N ASP A 97 -25.14 -16.14 17.71
CA ASP A 97 -25.37 -15.62 19.06
C ASP A 97 -25.06 -14.12 19.16
N VAL A 98 -23.98 -13.66 18.51
CA VAL A 98 -23.64 -12.24 18.43
C VAL A 98 -24.67 -11.48 17.58
N GLU A 99 -25.10 -12.04 16.44
CA GLU A 99 -26.17 -11.47 15.61
C GLU A 99 -27.47 -11.30 16.40
N ARG A 100 -27.87 -12.34 17.15
CA ARG A 100 -29.06 -12.31 18.01
C ARG A 100 -28.94 -11.28 19.13
N SER A 101 -27.75 -11.11 19.70
CA SER A 101 -27.47 -10.11 20.74
C SER A 101 -27.57 -8.68 20.19
N ILE A 102 -27.09 -8.42 18.98
CA ILE A 102 -27.23 -7.11 18.31
C ILE A 102 -28.70 -6.82 17.96
N ILE A 103 -29.44 -7.82 17.47
CA ILE A 103 -30.88 -7.67 17.18
C ILE A 103 -31.65 -7.35 18.46
N SER A 104 -31.33 -8.01 19.58
CA SER A 104 -31.97 -7.78 20.87
C SER A 104 -31.66 -6.38 21.46
N GLN A 105 -30.52 -5.78 21.13
CA GLN A 105 -30.16 -4.42 21.57
C GLN A 105 -30.79 -3.32 20.70
N ARG A 106 -31.30 -3.66 19.51
CA ARG A 106 -31.82 -2.69 18.53
C ARG A 106 -33.33 -2.43 18.64
N SER A 107 -34.01 -3.05 19.60
CA SER A 107 -35.43 -2.84 19.89
C SER A 107 -35.60 -2.00 21.17
N PRO A 108 -35.94 -0.70 21.07
CA PRO A 108 -36.45 0.05 22.20
C PRO A 108 -37.99 -0.02 22.27
N GLU A 109 -38.50 -0.09 23.51
CA GLU A 109 -39.88 0.09 24.00
C GLU A 109 -40.76 -1.16 24.24
N SER A 110 -40.81 -1.66 25.49
CA SER A 110 -41.86 -1.30 26.47
C SER A 110 -41.82 -2.14 27.77
N SER A 111 -41.97 -1.44 28.89
CA SER A 111 -42.50 -1.83 30.23
C SER A 111 -41.83 -2.91 31.10
N THR A 112 -41.19 -2.42 32.18
CA THR A 112 -41.39 -2.75 33.61
C THR A 112 -41.86 -4.15 34.04
N ASN A 113 -41.06 -4.70 34.97
CA ASN A 113 -41.38 -5.66 36.05
C ASN A 113 -41.82 -7.08 35.64
N ASN A 114 -40.94 -8.07 35.84
CA ASN A 114 -41.00 -8.93 37.03
C ASN A 114 -39.91 -10.01 37.02
N GLU A 115 -39.56 -10.40 38.24
CA GLU A 115 -38.68 -11.49 38.65
C GLU A 115 -39.01 -12.83 37.98
N GLY A 116 -37.96 -13.65 37.83
CA GLY A 116 -38.07 -15.08 37.54
C GLY A 116 -37.49 -15.48 36.19
N ASN A 117 -36.20 -15.83 36.17
CA ASN A 117 -35.78 -17.17 35.73
C ASN A 117 -34.25 -17.31 35.79
N THR A 118 -33.81 -17.82 36.93
CA THR A 118 -32.69 -18.75 37.04
C THR A 118 -32.91 -19.91 36.06
N SER A 119 -32.02 -20.08 35.06
CA SER A 119 -31.52 -21.39 34.55
C SER A 119 -30.97 -21.34 33.10
N ILE A 120 -30.20 -20.33 32.72
CA ILE A 120 -29.40 -20.42 31.47
C ILE A 120 -27.99 -19.90 31.72
N ASN A 121 -27.34 -20.37 32.79
CA ASN A 121 -25.94 -20.01 33.05
C ASN A 121 -25.06 -21.16 33.58
N GLU A 122 -25.54 -22.40 33.54
CA GLU A 122 -24.75 -23.56 33.96
C GLU A 122 -24.16 -24.40 32.82
N TYR A 123 -24.61 -24.24 31.58
CA TYR A 123 -24.04 -24.97 30.43
C TYR A 123 -22.90 -24.24 29.70
N ASN A 124 -22.76 -22.92 29.91
CA ASN A 124 -21.69 -22.13 29.29
C ASN A 124 -20.39 -22.09 30.11
N LYS A 125 -20.36 -22.68 31.31
CA LYS A 125 -19.18 -22.65 32.20
C LYS A 125 -18.23 -23.84 32.03
N ILE A 126 -18.60 -24.86 31.23
CA ILE A 126 -17.82 -26.11 31.10
C ILE A 126 -17.04 -26.19 29.77
N ARG A 127 -17.14 -25.20 28.87
CA ARG A 127 -16.33 -25.17 27.62
C ARG A 127 -15.85 -23.79 27.17
N SER A 128 -15.74 -22.83 28.09
CA SER A 128 -15.02 -21.58 27.81
C SER A 128 -13.50 -21.80 27.86
N ASN A 129 -12.98 -22.61 26.93
CA ASN A 129 -11.59 -22.47 26.48
C ASN A 129 -11.56 -21.30 25.50
N ALA A 130 -11.79 -20.10 26.03
CA ALA A 130 -11.88 -18.87 25.27
C ALA A 130 -10.47 -18.46 24.83
N TRP A 131 -10.16 -18.74 23.57
CA TRP A 131 -9.06 -18.13 22.84
C TRP A 131 -9.22 -16.61 22.89
N VAL A 132 -8.38 -15.97 23.71
CA VAL A 132 -8.11 -14.52 23.80
C VAL A 132 -9.37 -13.65 23.61
N GLN A 133 -10.19 -13.55 24.65
CA GLN A 133 -11.21 -12.50 24.73
C GLN A 133 -10.59 -11.25 25.38
N SER A 134 -10.06 -10.34 24.57
CA SER A 134 -10.05 -8.92 24.92
C SER A 134 -11.42 -8.34 24.55
N GLY A 135 -11.91 -7.37 25.32
CA GLY A 135 -13.24 -6.77 25.15
C GLY A 135 -13.43 -6.08 23.80
N VAL A 136 -13.85 -6.85 22.79
CA VAL A 136 -14.10 -6.35 21.44
C VAL A 136 -15.58 -5.96 21.31
N SER A 137 -15.84 -4.82 20.68
CA SER A 137 -17.19 -4.39 20.26
C SER A 137 -17.94 -5.53 19.53
N PRO A 138 -19.28 -5.63 19.61
CA PRO A 138 -20.07 -6.67 18.93
C PRO A 138 -19.73 -6.83 17.43
N THR A 139 -19.37 -5.73 16.77
CA THR A 139 -18.93 -5.70 15.36
C THR A 139 -17.58 -6.39 15.15
N GLY A 140 -16.65 -6.29 16.09
CA GLY A 140 -15.35 -6.95 15.99
C GLY A 140 -15.38 -8.43 16.39
N GLU A 141 -16.31 -8.85 17.25
CA GLU A 141 -16.58 -10.28 17.49
C GLU A 141 -17.13 -10.97 16.24
N MET A 142 -18.04 -10.32 15.51
CA MET A 142 -18.51 -10.82 14.20
C MET A 142 -17.38 -10.96 13.19
N ALA A 143 -16.50 -9.96 13.08
CA ALA A 143 -15.34 -10.00 12.19
C ALA A 143 -14.40 -11.16 12.52
N THR A 144 -14.18 -11.40 13.82
CA THR A 144 -13.38 -12.53 14.32
C THR A 144 -13.98 -13.87 13.94
N CYS A 145 -15.29 -14.04 14.15
CA CYS A 145 -16.01 -15.27 13.78
C CYS A 145 -15.98 -15.53 12.26
N ILE A 146 -16.22 -14.51 11.44
CA ILE A 146 -16.17 -14.63 9.97
C ILE A 146 -14.77 -15.05 9.51
N HIS A 147 -13.73 -14.44 10.09
CA HIS A 147 -12.36 -14.77 9.74
C HIS A 147 -12.00 -16.21 10.14
N GLU A 148 -12.36 -16.65 11.34
CA GLU A 148 -12.16 -18.04 11.77
C GLU A 148 -12.89 -19.03 10.87
N MET A 149 -14.14 -18.74 10.47
CA MET A 149 -14.90 -19.60 9.56
C MET A 149 -14.19 -19.74 8.21
N ASN A 150 -13.65 -18.64 7.67
CA ASN A 150 -12.90 -18.67 6.42
C ASN A 150 -11.60 -19.48 6.55
N HIS A 151 -10.88 -19.32 7.66
CA HIS A 151 -9.70 -20.11 7.98
C HIS A 151 -10.02 -21.61 8.07
N CYS A 152 -11.06 -21.98 8.84
CA CYS A 152 -11.49 -23.37 8.97
C CYS A 152 -11.91 -23.98 7.62
N ARG A 153 -12.59 -23.22 6.74
CA ARG A 153 -12.95 -23.68 5.39
C ARG A 153 -11.72 -23.93 4.53
N ALA A 154 -10.75 -23.01 4.53
CA ALA A 154 -9.51 -23.16 3.77
C ALA A 154 -8.69 -24.36 4.24
N ARG A 155 -8.54 -24.50 5.57
CA ARG A 155 -7.85 -25.63 6.20
C ARG A 155 -8.55 -26.96 5.94
N SER A 156 -9.88 -27.00 6.06
CA SER A 156 -10.69 -28.20 5.75
C SER A 156 -10.52 -28.65 4.30
N LYS A 157 -10.48 -27.71 3.35
CA LYS A 157 -10.21 -27.99 1.94
C LYS A 157 -8.81 -28.59 1.75
N SER A 158 -7.78 -27.95 2.29
CA SER A 158 -6.39 -28.43 2.17
C SER A 158 -6.20 -29.82 2.77
N LEU A 159 -6.74 -30.07 3.98
CA LEU A 159 -6.71 -31.38 4.61
C LEU A 159 -7.50 -32.45 3.81
N SER A 160 -8.62 -32.08 3.20
CA SER A 160 -9.41 -32.98 2.36
C SER A 160 -8.67 -33.35 1.06
N ASP A 161 -8.01 -32.36 0.44
CA ASP A 161 -7.21 -32.57 -0.77
C ASP A 161 -6.01 -33.48 -0.47
N GLU A 162 -5.34 -33.28 0.67
CA GLU A 162 -4.25 -34.13 1.16
C GLU A 162 -4.72 -35.57 1.42
N LEU A 163 -5.84 -35.72 2.13
CA LEU A 163 -6.44 -37.01 2.43
C LEU A 163 -6.82 -37.77 1.16
N ASN A 164 -7.36 -37.06 0.16
CA ASN A 164 -7.68 -37.62 -1.15
C ASN A 164 -6.43 -38.01 -1.92
N ARG A 165 -5.33 -37.26 -1.79
CA ARG A 165 -4.04 -37.58 -2.41
C ARG A 165 -3.44 -38.85 -1.80
N LEU A 166 -3.36 -38.94 -0.47
CA LEU A 166 -2.82 -40.11 0.24
C LEU A 166 -3.66 -41.38 0.02
N LYS A 167 -4.99 -41.25 -0.09
CA LYS A 167 -5.87 -42.38 -0.44
C LYS A 167 -5.65 -42.90 -1.86
N LYS A 168 -5.29 -42.03 -2.81
CA LYS A 168 -5.00 -42.41 -4.21
C LYS A 168 -3.59 -42.97 -4.38
N SER A 169 -2.62 -42.44 -3.62
CA SER A 169 -1.21 -42.79 -3.73
C SER A 169 -0.58 -42.94 -2.34
N PRO A 170 -0.70 -44.11 -1.69
CA PRO A 170 -0.25 -44.33 -0.31
C PRO A 170 1.27 -44.32 -0.13
N THR A 171 2.04 -44.46 -1.22
CA THR A 171 3.51 -44.48 -1.21
C THR A 171 4.14 -43.09 -1.20
N VAL A 172 3.36 -42.02 -1.34
CA VAL A 172 3.86 -40.63 -1.38
C VAL A 172 3.93 -40.08 0.05
N ALA A 173 5.06 -39.45 0.39
CA ALA A 173 5.22 -38.80 1.70
C ALA A 173 4.15 -37.71 1.90
N PRO A 174 3.54 -37.63 3.09
CA PRO A 174 2.57 -36.58 3.40
C PRO A 174 3.23 -35.20 3.38
N SER A 175 2.55 -34.18 2.83
CA SER A 175 3.08 -32.80 2.84
C SER A 175 2.65 -31.98 4.07
N VAL A 176 1.84 -32.58 4.93
CA VAL A 176 1.45 -32.02 6.24
C VAL A 176 2.51 -32.32 7.30
N MET A 177 2.64 -31.45 8.29
CA MET A 177 3.50 -31.67 9.45
C MET A 177 2.65 -32.01 10.67
N CYS A 178 3.06 -33.03 11.42
CA CYS A 178 2.46 -33.39 12.70
C CYS A 178 3.41 -33.02 13.83
N PHE A 179 2.88 -32.39 14.85
CA PHE A 179 3.58 -32.06 16.08
C PHE A 179 2.87 -32.73 17.24
N THR A 180 3.62 -33.39 18.10
CA THR A 180 3.10 -33.98 19.32
C THR A 180 3.62 -33.26 20.53
N ARG A 181 2.73 -33.08 21.51
CA ARG A 181 3.08 -32.42 22.74
C ARG A 181 3.97 -33.35 23.56
N HIS A 182 5.24 -33.00 23.64
CA HIS A 182 6.22 -33.73 24.42
C HIS A 182 6.06 -33.44 25.93
N ARG A 183 6.35 -34.43 26.79
CA ARG A 183 6.40 -34.27 28.25
C ARG A 183 7.80 -33.88 28.76
N GLY A 184 8.61 -33.25 27.91
CA GLY A 184 9.99 -32.88 28.19
C GLY A 184 10.26 -31.39 28.02
N GLU A 185 11.53 -31.08 27.73
CA GLU A 185 12.26 -29.83 28.02
C GLU A 185 11.52 -28.50 27.75
N GLU A 186 11.70 -27.59 28.70
CA GLU A 186 11.24 -26.20 28.63
C GLU A 186 12.41 -25.30 28.19
N GLU A 187 12.16 -24.45 27.19
CA GLU A 187 13.15 -23.54 26.63
C GLU A 187 12.77 -22.10 26.98
N THR A 188 13.75 -21.29 27.37
CA THR A 188 13.55 -19.85 27.56
C THR A 188 13.84 -19.15 26.24
N ILE A 189 12.84 -18.46 25.70
CA ILE A 189 12.94 -17.71 24.45
C ILE A 189 12.62 -16.23 24.68
N LEU A 190 13.10 -15.38 23.76
CA LEU A 190 12.71 -13.98 23.75
C LEU A 190 11.27 -13.85 23.25
N ALA A 191 10.51 -12.93 23.82
CA ALA A 191 9.15 -12.62 23.38
C ALA A 191 9.12 -12.12 21.92
N SER A 192 10.21 -11.50 21.47
CA SER A 192 10.41 -11.09 20.07
C SER A 192 10.51 -12.27 19.10
N SER A 193 10.88 -13.48 19.56
CA SER A 193 10.95 -14.69 18.75
C SER A 193 9.58 -15.33 18.49
N LEU A 194 8.52 -14.86 19.13
CA LEU A 194 7.15 -15.35 18.91
C LEU A 194 6.62 -14.85 17.56
N ILE A 195 6.31 -15.77 16.67
CA ILE A 195 5.81 -15.47 15.32
C ILE A 195 4.29 -15.32 15.37
N ARG A 196 3.60 -16.35 15.89
CA ARG A 196 2.14 -16.49 15.74
C ARG A 196 1.55 -17.37 16.85
N VAL A 197 0.33 -17.05 17.28
CA VAL A 197 -0.51 -17.96 18.10
C VAL A 197 -1.31 -18.90 17.21
N LEU A 198 -1.24 -20.19 17.50
CA LEU A 198 -1.97 -21.24 16.80
C LEU A 198 -3.23 -21.62 17.58
N PRO A 199 -4.39 -21.69 16.91
CA PRO A 199 -5.63 -22.03 17.58
C PRO A 199 -5.74 -23.55 17.75
N VAL A 200 -5.09 -24.10 18.77
CA VAL A 200 -5.01 -25.54 19.09
C VAL A 200 -5.40 -25.72 20.53
N ASP A 201 -6.51 -26.40 20.80
CA ASP A 201 -7.07 -26.52 22.15
C ASP A 201 -6.00 -26.99 23.16
N VAL A 202 -6.01 -26.35 24.33
CA VAL A 202 -4.93 -26.47 25.32
C VAL A 202 -4.74 -27.91 25.78
N ASP A 203 -5.74 -28.78 25.66
CA ASP A 203 -5.70 -30.18 26.08
C ASP A 203 -5.34 -31.18 24.97
N ASP A 204 -5.22 -30.73 23.72
CA ASP A 204 -4.96 -31.63 22.59
C ASP A 204 -3.49 -32.10 22.55
N PRO A 205 -3.24 -33.41 22.39
CA PRO A 205 -1.88 -33.96 22.38
C PRO A 205 -1.16 -33.84 21.04
N THR A 206 -1.88 -33.52 19.96
CA THR A 206 -1.39 -33.51 18.58
C THR A 206 -1.85 -32.24 17.87
N CYS A 207 -0.99 -31.67 17.04
CA CYS A 207 -1.28 -30.51 16.20
C CYS A 207 -0.78 -30.80 14.78
N VAL A 208 -1.68 -30.68 13.80
CA VAL A 208 -1.30 -30.78 12.39
C VAL A 208 -1.25 -29.40 11.76
N ILE A 209 -0.22 -29.16 10.98
CA ILE A 209 0.00 -27.94 10.20
C ILE A 209 0.04 -28.32 8.72
N THR A 210 -0.81 -27.65 7.93
CA THR A 210 -0.82 -27.80 6.48
C THR A 210 0.38 -27.11 5.84
N GLU A 211 0.77 -27.54 4.64
CA GLU A 211 1.86 -26.93 3.87
C GLU A 211 1.64 -25.42 3.64
N ALA A 212 0.39 -25.00 3.40
CA ALA A 212 0.05 -23.58 3.26
C ALA A 212 0.21 -22.80 4.57
N GLU A 213 -0.16 -23.40 5.71
CA GLU A 213 0.06 -22.78 7.03
C GLU A 213 1.54 -22.69 7.37
N ALA A 214 2.33 -23.71 7.02
CA ALA A 214 3.79 -23.76 7.19
C ALA A 214 4.48 -22.64 6.42
N ALA A 215 4.22 -22.54 5.12
CA ALA A 215 4.78 -21.49 4.26
C ALA A 215 4.37 -20.09 4.75
N SER A 216 3.15 -19.97 5.29
CA SER A 216 2.67 -18.72 5.87
C SER A 216 3.42 -18.35 7.16
N ILE A 217 3.73 -19.31 8.03
CA ILE A 217 4.56 -19.09 9.23
C ILE A 217 5.98 -18.68 8.83
N GLU A 218 6.57 -19.31 7.82
CA GLU A 218 7.91 -18.96 7.33
C GLU A 218 7.97 -17.56 6.74
N THR A 219 6.93 -17.17 5.98
CA THR A 219 6.84 -15.81 5.43
C THR A 219 6.73 -14.77 6.55
N GLU A 220 5.93 -15.06 7.58
CA GLU A 220 5.78 -14.18 8.76
C GLU A 220 7.06 -14.09 9.59
N ALA A 221 7.77 -15.22 9.78
CA ALA A 221 9.08 -15.23 10.42
C ALA A 221 10.08 -14.35 9.64
N GLY A 222 10.11 -14.48 8.32
CA GLY A 222 10.93 -13.62 7.46
C GLY A 222 10.60 -12.12 7.60
N ALA A 223 9.31 -11.77 7.60
CA ALA A 223 8.87 -10.39 7.80
C ALA A 223 9.27 -9.85 9.19
N LEU A 224 9.10 -10.67 10.23
CA LEU A 224 9.48 -10.33 11.60
C LEU A 224 10.98 -10.07 11.74
N ARG A 225 11.83 -10.89 11.11
CA ARG A 225 13.28 -10.66 11.13
C ARG A 225 13.66 -9.33 10.50
N VAL A 226 13.04 -8.99 9.36
CA VAL A 226 13.28 -7.70 8.69
C VAL A 226 12.84 -6.54 9.59
N GLU A 227 11.70 -6.66 10.27
CA GLU A 227 11.22 -5.65 11.22
C GLU A 227 12.18 -5.47 12.40
N LEU A 228 12.60 -6.57 13.05
CA LEU A 228 13.56 -6.53 14.16
C LEU A 228 14.91 -5.96 13.73
N GLN A 229 15.40 -6.32 12.54
CA GLN A 229 16.65 -5.78 12.00
C GLN A 229 16.55 -4.27 11.73
N GLN A 230 15.40 -3.80 11.23
CA GLN A 230 15.16 -2.38 11.04
C GLN A 230 15.10 -1.62 12.37
N GLN A 231 14.41 -2.18 13.38
CA GLN A 231 14.35 -1.58 14.72
C GLN A 231 15.74 -1.51 15.37
N LEU A 232 16.53 -2.59 15.25
CA LEU A 232 17.91 -2.61 15.74
C LEU A 232 18.77 -1.56 15.02
N GLY A 233 18.62 -1.41 13.70
CA GLY A 233 19.30 -0.37 12.92
C GLY A 233 18.98 1.03 13.43
N ARG A 234 17.68 1.35 13.61
CA ARG A 234 17.26 2.65 14.17
C ARG A 234 17.81 2.91 15.57
N ALA A 235 17.81 1.90 16.43
CA ALA A 235 18.36 2.01 17.77
C ALA A 235 19.88 2.24 17.73
N ASN A 236 20.60 1.55 16.83
CA ASN A 236 22.02 1.74 16.64
C ASN A 236 22.37 3.13 16.12
N ASP A 237 21.63 3.63 15.12
CA ASP A 237 21.81 4.98 14.59
C ASP A 237 21.57 6.04 15.69
N HIS A 238 20.57 5.82 16.53
CA HIS A 238 20.29 6.70 17.66
C HIS A 238 21.41 6.67 18.71
N LEU A 239 21.90 5.48 19.08
CA LEU A 239 23.05 5.34 19.98
C LEU A 239 24.31 6.00 19.41
N GLN A 240 24.52 5.88 18.09
CA GLN A 240 25.64 6.52 17.41
C GLN A 240 25.51 8.05 17.43
N SER A 241 24.31 8.60 17.23
CA SER A 241 24.03 10.03 17.40
C SER A 241 24.36 10.50 18.83
N LEU A 242 23.85 9.81 19.85
CA LEU A 242 24.13 10.15 21.25
C LEU A 242 25.62 10.08 21.59
N MET A 243 26.33 9.09 21.03
CA MET A 243 27.77 8.96 21.20
C MET A 243 28.53 10.13 20.55
N THR A 244 28.10 10.61 19.38
CA THR A 244 28.71 11.80 18.76
C THR A 244 28.43 13.07 19.57
N GLU A 245 27.22 13.24 20.09
CA GLU A 245 26.88 14.36 20.98
C GLU A 245 27.72 14.35 22.25
N LEU A 246 27.87 13.18 22.87
CA LEU A 246 28.71 13.02 24.06
C LEU A 246 30.17 13.36 23.76
N HIS A 247 30.69 12.97 22.60
CA HIS A 247 32.04 13.32 22.18
C HIS A 247 32.21 14.84 21.98
N CYS A 248 31.24 15.52 21.36
CA CYS A 248 31.24 16.98 21.24
C CYS A 248 31.19 17.69 22.61
N LEU A 249 30.44 17.16 23.57
CA LEU A 249 30.41 17.69 24.93
C LEU A 249 31.73 17.47 25.67
N GLN A 250 32.38 16.32 25.45
CA GLN A 250 33.71 16.04 26.01
C GLN A 250 34.77 17.01 25.49
N THR A 251 34.83 17.25 24.18
CA THR A 251 35.80 18.20 23.59
C THR A 251 35.54 19.63 24.06
N TYR A 252 34.28 20.04 24.19
CA TYR A 252 33.93 21.34 24.76
C TYR A 252 34.39 21.46 26.23
N ASN A 253 34.24 20.40 27.03
CA ASN A 253 34.71 20.40 28.42
C ASN A 253 36.23 20.47 28.51
N GLU A 254 36.96 19.75 27.66
CA GLU A 254 38.43 19.83 27.57
C GLU A 254 38.90 21.25 27.20
N GLU A 255 38.21 21.92 26.28
CA GLU A 255 38.52 23.31 25.92
C GLU A 255 38.26 24.27 27.09
N LEU A 256 37.16 24.09 27.82
CA LEU A 256 36.86 24.87 29.03
C LEU A 256 37.91 24.67 30.11
N GLU A 257 38.35 23.43 30.34
CA GLU A 257 39.42 23.12 31.27
C GLU A 257 40.73 23.79 30.85
N ALA A 258 41.10 23.72 29.56
CA ALA A 258 42.28 24.39 29.02
C ALA A 258 42.21 25.92 29.14
N ARG A 259 41.05 26.54 28.92
CA ARG A 259 40.86 27.98 29.14
C ARG A 259 40.99 28.35 30.61
N THR A 260 40.48 27.49 31.50
CA THR A 260 40.56 27.70 32.95
C THR A 260 42.01 27.65 33.43
N THR A 261 42.80 26.68 32.96
CA THR A 261 44.23 26.59 33.29
C THR A 261 45.01 27.77 32.75
N LEU A 262 44.77 28.20 31.52
CA LEU A 262 45.39 29.42 30.95
C LEU A 262 45.08 30.67 31.76
N CYS A 263 43.83 30.83 32.21
CA CYS A 263 43.46 31.95 33.07
C CYS A 263 44.19 31.88 34.42
N GLN A 264 44.23 30.70 35.05
CA GLN A 264 44.95 30.50 36.32
C GLN A 264 46.45 30.79 36.17
N ASP A 265 47.08 30.35 35.07
CA ASP A 265 48.49 30.63 34.77
C ASP A 265 48.73 32.12 34.54
N ALA A 266 47.84 32.82 33.83
CA ALA A 266 47.92 34.27 33.65
C ALA A 266 47.79 35.01 34.99
N PHE A 267 46.90 34.57 35.88
CA PHE A 267 46.78 35.12 37.24
C PHE A 267 48.06 34.87 38.06
N LEU A 268 48.65 33.68 37.98
CA LEU A 268 49.90 33.37 38.67
C LEU A 268 51.09 34.16 38.10
N GLN A 269 51.16 34.36 36.78
CA GLN A 269 52.19 35.19 36.15
C GLN A 269 52.05 36.66 36.56
N MET A 270 50.83 37.20 36.63
CA MET A 270 50.57 38.54 37.15
C MET A 270 50.96 38.67 38.63
N ALA A 271 50.69 37.66 39.46
CA ALA A 271 51.11 37.63 40.86
C ALA A 271 52.65 37.55 41.00
N ASN A 272 53.33 36.81 40.13
CA ASN A 272 54.78 36.68 40.11
C ASN A 272 55.49 37.91 39.53
N LEU A 273 54.90 38.59 38.53
CA LEU A 273 55.38 39.88 38.02
C LEU A 273 55.17 41.01 39.05
N GLY A 274 54.16 40.88 39.91
CA GLY A 274 53.97 41.70 41.11
C GLY A 274 54.93 41.38 42.27
N ALA A 275 55.78 40.35 42.15
CA ALA A 275 56.76 39.95 43.15
C ALA A 275 58.18 40.51 42.90
N SER A 276 58.33 41.56 42.09
CA SER A 276 59.50 42.43 42.19
C SER A 276 59.39 43.26 43.48
N LYS A 277 60.46 43.30 44.26
CA LYS A 277 60.54 43.83 45.64
C LYS A 277 60.09 45.28 45.77
N GLU A 278 58.79 45.53 45.85
CA GLU A 278 58.21 46.65 46.58
C GLU A 278 56.97 46.15 47.31
N THR A 279 56.96 46.30 48.63
CA THR A 279 55.76 46.15 49.44
C THR A 279 54.63 46.98 48.82
N PRO A 280 53.38 46.49 48.72
CA PRO A 280 52.28 47.26 48.17
C PRO A 280 52.03 48.48 49.07
N ARG A 281 52.58 49.62 48.66
CA ARG A 281 52.28 50.92 49.25
C ARG A 281 51.05 51.43 48.50
N MET A 282 49.94 51.54 49.23
CA MET A 282 48.73 52.18 48.73
C MET A 282 49.09 53.49 48.01
N PRO A 283 48.56 53.75 46.80
CA PRO A 283 48.88 54.96 46.05
C PRO A 283 48.53 56.19 46.88
N SER A 284 49.52 57.04 47.15
CA SER A 284 49.33 58.31 47.84
C SER A 284 48.56 59.28 46.95
N ALA A 285 47.79 60.19 47.55
CA ALA A 285 46.99 61.20 46.85
C ALA A 285 47.78 62.00 45.79
N SER A 286 49.08 62.21 46.00
CA SER A 286 49.98 62.87 45.06
C SER A 286 50.18 62.11 43.74
N THR A 287 50.00 60.79 43.73
CA THR A 287 50.12 59.98 42.51
C THR A 287 48.85 60.11 41.66
N PHE A 288 47.69 60.29 42.29
CA PHE A 288 46.44 60.58 41.59
C PHE A 288 46.43 61.99 41.00
N GLU A 289 46.93 62.98 41.74
CA GLU A 289 47.09 64.35 41.22
C GLU A 289 48.07 64.41 40.05
N ASN A 290 49.20 63.70 40.10
CA ASN A 290 50.13 63.63 38.97
C ASN A 290 49.53 62.88 37.76
N ILE A 291 48.68 61.87 37.99
CA ILE A 291 47.97 61.15 36.92
C ILE A 291 46.84 62.02 36.34
N GLU A 292 46.16 62.84 37.15
CA GLU A 292 45.21 63.85 36.68
C GLU A 292 45.92 64.95 35.90
N GLN A 293 47.06 65.44 36.38
CA GLN A 293 47.82 66.49 35.73
C GLN A 293 48.42 66.02 34.41
N LEU A 294 48.94 64.79 34.35
CA LEU A 294 49.36 64.17 33.09
C LEU A 294 48.16 63.86 32.17
N ARG A 295 46.99 63.51 32.72
CA ARG A 295 45.75 63.31 31.94
C ARG A 295 45.25 64.63 31.37
N ASP A 296 45.36 65.73 32.10
CA ASP A 296 44.97 67.06 31.68
C ASP A 296 46.00 67.67 30.72
N GLU A 297 47.29 67.38 30.88
CA GLU A 297 48.34 67.74 29.92
C GLU A 297 48.24 66.94 28.61
N VAL A 298 47.91 65.64 28.70
CA VAL A 298 47.60 64.81 27.52
C VAL A 298 46.28 65.23 26.87
N GLY A 299 45.27 65.65 27.66
CA GLY A 299 44.03 66.24 27.17
C GLY A 299 44.21 67.61 26.51
N GLY A 300 45.21 68.38 26.95
CA GLY A 300 45.59 69.67 26.36
C GLY A 300 46.46 69.56 25.10
N THR A 301 47.04 68.38 24.83
CA THR A 301 47.89 68.16 23.66
C THR A 301 47.05 67.70 22.46
N VAL A 302 46.36 68.66 21.85
CA VAL A 302 45.73 68.60 20.51
C VAL A 302 44.95 67.31 20.25
N GLN A 303 43.88 67.11 21.02
CA GLN A 303 42.79 66.23 20.61
C GLN A 303 42.04 66.94 19.47
N TRP A 304 42.38 66.62 18.23
CA TRP A 304 41.53 66.99 17.09
C TRP A 304 40.14 66.43 17.41
N ASP A 305 39.13 67.29 17.50
CA ASP A 305 37.76 66.94 17.89
C ASP A 305 37.10 66.04 16.84
N TRP A 306 37.57 64.80 16.76
CA TRP A 306 37.00 63.72 15.99
C TRP A 306 35.72 63.18 16.65
N GLN A 307 35.51 63.49 17.93
CA GLN A 307 34.48 62.90 18.81
C GLN A 307 33.25 63.80 19.10
N GLN A 308 33.15 65.04 18.60
CA GLN A 308 31.90 65.82 18.65
C GLN A 308 31.04 65.68 17.38
N ASN A 309 30.72 64.43 17.01
CA ASN A 309 29.69 64.13 16.00
C ASN A 309 28.57 63.28 16.62
N GLU A 310 27.94 63.81 17.66
CA GLU A 310 26.51 63.58 17.90
C GLU A 310 25.71 64.33 16.82
N PRO A 311 24.58 63.78 16.32
CA PRO A 311 23.95 64.20 15.07
C PRO A 311 23.36 65.63 15.07
N GLN A 312 23.37 66.36 16.19
CA GLN A 312 22.77 67.69 16.30
C GLN A 312 23.72 68.88 16.08
N ARG A 313 25.04 68.70 15.90
CA ARG A 313 25.94 69.80 15.47
C ARG A 313 26.98 69.33 14.45
N ARG A 314 26.60 69.22 13.17
CA ARG A 314 27.58 69.07 12.07
C ARG A 314 28.48 70.32 12.01
N GLY A 315 29.67 70.23 12.61
CA GLY A 315 30.83 70.90 12.04
C GLY A 315 31.00 70.43 10.60
N LYS A 316 31.36 71.31 9.67
CA LYS A 316 31.63 70.90 8.29
C LYS A 316 32.81 69.93 8.33
N ALA A 317 32.58 68.68 7.94
CA ALA A 317 33.64 67.71 7.66
C ALA A 317 33.99 67.81 6.17
N VAL A 318 35.27 67.67 5.85
CA VAL A 318 35.76 67.66 4.47
C VAL A 318 36.49 66.36 4.22
N THR A 319 36.40 65.89 2.99
CA THR A 319 37.16 64.75 2.50
C THR A 319 38.27 65.25 1.61
N THR A 320 39.51 64.96 1.97
CA THR A 320 40.71 65.29 1.19
C THR A 320 41.38 64.01 0.70
N ARG A 321 42.02 64.10 -0.46
CA ARG A 321 42.74 62.97 -1.07
C ARG A 321 44.22 63.07 -0.77
N HIS A 322 44.79 61.98 -0.28
CA HIS A 322 46.18 61.88 0.15
C HIS A 322 46.91 60.77 -0.59
N THR A 323 48.25 60.84 -0.58
CA THR A 323 49.11 59.82 -1.18
C THR A 323 50.34 59.62 -0.31
N VAL A 324 50.63 58.35 0.00
CA VAL A 324 51.82 57.96 0.76
C VAL A 324 52.58 56.93 -0.08
N ASP A 325 53.88 57.16 -0.21
CA ASP A 325 54.79 56.32 -0.97
C ASP A 325 55.73 55.58 -0.01
N PHE A 326 55.80 54.26 -0.16
CA PHE A 326 56.66 53.39 0.61
C PHE A 326 57.74 52.78 -0.29
N PRO A 327 59.04 52.97 -0.01
CA PRO A 327 60.13 52.41 -0.81
C PRO A 327 60.36 50.91 -0.49
N TRP A 328 59.33 50.09 -0.72
CA TRP A 328 59.31 48.67 -0.41
C TRP A 328 59.48 47.81 -1.66
N SER A 329 60.61 47.10 -1.76
CA SER A 329 60.81 46.10 -2.81
C SER A 329 59.90 44.89 -2.58
N GLY A 330 59.31 44.33 -3.64
CA GLY A 330 58.41 43.18 -3.54
C GLY A 330 56.99 43.52 -3.06
N ALA A 331 56.55 44.77 -3.22
CA ALA A 331 55.22 45.22 -2.84
C ALA A 331 54.08 44.56 -3.65
N ASP A 332 54.39 44.05 -4.83
CA ASP A 332 53.49 43.27 -5.70
C ASP A 332 53.02 41.99 -5.00
N ILE A 333 53.95 41.27 -4.37
CA ILE A 333 53.66 40.05 -3.60
C ILE A 333 52.64 40.34 -2.49
N LEU A 334 52.78 41.47 -1.80
CA LEU A 334 51.90 41.84 -0.70
C LEU A 334 50.49 42.20 -1.19
N VAL A 335 50.40 42.94 -2.29
CA VAL A 335 49.11 43.32 -2.91
C VAL A 335 48.37 42.10 -3.48
N GLU A 336 49.11 41.14 -4.03
CA GLU A 336 48.54 39.93 -4.62
C GLU A 336 48.15 38.87 -3.56
N ASN A 337 49.00 38.66 -2.55
CA ASN A 337 48.79 37.57 -1.59
C ASN A 337 47.95 37.97 -0.38
N LYS A 338 47.98 39.24 0.06
CA LYS A 338 47.36 39.71 1.30
C LYS A 338 46.60 41.04 1.15
N PRO A 339 45.67 41.18 0.18
CA PRO A 339 44.96 42.43 -0.06
C PRO A 339 44.10 42.89 1.13
N GLU A 340 43.46 41.99 1.88
CA GLU A 340 42.61 42.34 3.02
C GLU A 340 43.42 42.75 4.26
N GLU A 341 44.45 41.97 4.60
CA GLU A 341 45.38 42.31 5.69
C GLU A 341 46.09 43.64 5.42
N LEU A 342 46.49 43.89 4.17
CA LEU A 342 47.08 45.15 3.74
C LEU A 342 46.13 46.33 3.94
N MET A 343 44.87 46.18 3.50
CA MET A 343 43.85 47.22 3.62
C MET A 343 43.52 47.56 5.08
N ALA A 344 43.31 46.52 5.89
CA ALA A 344 42.95 46.68 7.30
C ALA A 344 44.10 47.32 8.10
N THR A 345 45.34 46.86 7.87
CA THR A 345 46.53 47.38 8.55
C THR A 345 46.79 48.83 8.15
N PHE A 346 46.73 49.13 6.85
CA PHE A 346 46.91 50.49 6.33
C PHE A 346 45.89 51.48 6.92
N SER A 347 44.60 51.12 6.88
CA SER A 347 43.53 51.99 7.38
C SER A 347 43.64 52.24 8.89
N MET A 348 44.00 51.19 9.65
CA MET A 348 44.27 51.31 11.08
C MET A 348 45.45 52.23 11.37
N GLU A 349 46.54 52.11 10.61
CA GLU A 349 47.75 52.92 10.82
C GLU A 349 47.57 54.38 10.43
N VAL A 350 46.88 54.66 9.33
CA VAL A 350 46.51 56.04 8.95
C VAL A 350 45.62 56.67 10.04
N ALA A 351 44.63 55.92 10.55
CA ALA A 351 43.79 56.41 11.64
C ALA A 351 44.61 56.70 12.91
N ARG A 352 45.55 55.82 13.27
CA ARG A 352 46.46 56.04 14.41
C ARG A 352 47.41 57.21 14.21
N GLY A 353 47.97 57.39 13.01
CA GLY A 353 48.85 58.52 12.70
C GLY A 353 48.18 59.88 12.74
N LEU A 354 46.86 59.91 12.60
CA LEU A 354 46.04 61.12 12.71
C LEU A 354 45.34 61.29 14.06
N GLY A 355 45.47 60.32 14.98
CA GLY A 355 44.71 60.27 16.23
C GLY A 355 43.20 60.22 15.98
N ALA A 356 42.77 59.58 14.89
CA ALA A 356 41.42 59.60 14.35
C ALA A 356 40.69 58.25 14.51
N PRO A 357 39.35 58.22 14.41
CA PRO A 357 38.56 56.99 14.44
C PRO A 357 38.85 56.07 13.24
N PRO A 358 38.67 54.74 13.36
CA PRO A 358 38.98 53.76 12.30
C PRO A 358 38.25 53.99 10.96
N HIS A 359 37.13 54.71 10.96
CA HIS A 359 36.30 54.99 9.78
C HIS A 359 36.65 56.33 9.10
N CYS A 360 37.75 57.00 9.49
CA CYS A 360 38.17 58.25 8.87
C CYS A 360 38.81 58.05 7.49
N VAL A 361 39.13 56.81 7.10
CA VAL A 361 39.80 56.46 5.84
C VAL A 361 38.83 55.75 4.91
N SER A 362 38.85 56.13 3.64
CA SER A 362 37.98 55.55 2.59
C SER A 362 38.69 55.57 1.23
N ASN A 363 38.15 54.86 0.25
CA ASN A 363 38.65 54.83 -1.14
C ASN A 363 40.15 54.55 -1.27
N VAL A 364 40.66 53.63 -0.45
CA VAL A 364 42.07 53.25 -0.49
C VAL A 364 42.33 52.39 -1.72
N THR A 365 43.33 52.77 -2.50
CA THR A 365 43.83 52.03 -3.66
C THR A 365 45.34 51.89 -3.56
N PHE A 366 45.82 50.68 -3.79
CA PHE A 366 47.25 50.34 -3.76
C PHE A 366 47.79 50.15 -5.17
N HIS A 367 48.94 50.73 -5.43
CA HIS A 367 49.68 50.53 -6.68
C HIS A 367 51.08 50.05 -6.34
N ALA A 368 51.35 48.78 -6.65
CA ALA A 368 52.68 48.22 -6.56
C ALA A 368 53.49 48.63 -7.80
N SER A 369 54.71 49.12 -7.56
CA SER A 369 55.70 49.40 -8.60
C SER A 369 57.03 48.75 -8.22
N PRO A 370 57.95 48.54 -9.18
CA PRO A 370 59.28 48.02 -8.86
C PRO A 370 60.08 48.89 -7.89
N MET A 371 59.69 50.16 -7.71
CA MET A 371 60.34 51.13 -6.83
C MET A 371 59.69 51.22 -5.43
N GLY A 372 58.50 50.62 -5.22
CA GLY A 372 57.75 50.77 -3.98
C GLY A 372 56.24 50.60 -4.10
N LEU A 373 55.55 50.71 -2.97
CA LEU A 373 54.09 50.73 -2.85
C LEU A 373 53.60 52.17 -2.75
N THR A 374 52.69 52.58 -3.63
CA THR A 374 51.98 53.86 -3.52
C THR A 374 50.54 53.61 -3.08
N ALA A 375 50.12 54.20 -1.96
CA ALA A 375 48.75 54.16 -1.47
C ALA A 375 48.07 55.51 -1.70
N LYS A 376 46.94 55.51 -2.41
CA LYS A 376 46.06 56.69 -2.57
C LYS A 376 44.77 56.45 -1.83
N PHE A 377 44.32 57.42 -1.04
CA PHE A 377 43.17 57.24 -0.15
C PHE A 377 42.55 58.60 0.20
N ASP A 378 41.31 58.55 0.66
CA ASP A 378 40.55 59.71 1.06
C ASP A 378 40.42 59.73 2.60
N VAL A 379 40.83 60.84 3.22
CA VAL A 379 40.69 61.06 4.67
C VAL A 379 39.52 62.00 4.91
N HIS A 380 38.60 61.58 5.77
CA HIS A 380 37.50 62.41 6.25
C HIS A 380 37.99 63.09 7.51
N HIS A 381 38.00 64.42 7.59
CA HIS A 381 38.46 65.17 8.77
C HIS A 381 37.69 66.48 8.99
N PRO A 382 37.75 67.08 10.20
CA PRO A 382 37.15 68.39 10.46
C PRO A 382 37.78 69.48 9.58
N VAL A 383 36.99 70.48 9.15
CA VAL A 383 37.50 71.64 8.35
C VAL A 383 38.64 72.41 9.01
N ASN A 384 38.77 72.31 10.35
CA ASN A 384 39.80 72.99 11.11
C ASN A 384 41.20 72.38 10.92
N LEU A 385 41.29 71.18 10.35
CA LEU A 385 42.53 70.50 10.00
C LEU A 385 42.78 70.69 8.49
N PRO A 386 43.80 71.43 8.05
CA PRO A 386 44.12 71.55 6.63
C PRO A 386 44.76 70.27 6.09
N GLY A 387 44.49 69.91 4.83
CA GLY A 387 45.05 68.71 4.20
C GLY A 387 46.58 68.64 4.20
N SER A 388 47.27 69.79 4.13
CA SER A 388 48.73 69.86 4.22
C SER A 388 49.27 69.43 5.60
N GLN A 389 48.49 69.60 6.66
CA GLN A 389 48.85 69.14 8.00
C GLN A 389 48.60 67.65 8.16
N VAL A 390 47.56 67.10 7.50
CA VAL A 390 47.35 65.65 7.39
C VAL A 390 48.56 65.00 6.68
N ASP A 391 49.02 65.57 5.58
CA ASP A 391 50.21 65.08 4.87
C ASP A 391 51.49 65.14 5.72
N ALA A 392 51.65 66.18 6.54
CA ALA A 392 52.79 66.32 7.43
C ALA A 392 52.77 65.24 8.54
N LEU A 393 51.63 65.04 9.19
CA LEU A 393 51.47 64.02 10.23
C LEU A 393 51.71 62.60 9.71
N LEU A 394 51.20 62.29 8.52
CA LEU A 394 51.39 60.97 7.92
C LEU A 394 52.83 60.74 7.46
N ARG A 395 53.54 61.79 7.02
CA ARG A 395 54.96 61.70 6.66
C ARG A 395 55.84 61.37 7.89
N ASP A 396 55.45 61.86 9.07
CA ASP A 396 56.24 61.70 10.30
C ASP A 396 55.89 60.42 11.09
N TYR A 397 54.78 59.74 10.79
CA TYR A 397 54.23 58.62 11.60
C TYR A 397 54.98 57.28 11.48
N GLY A 398 55.68 57.02 10.37
CA GLY A 398 56.59 55.87 10.22
C GLY A 398 55.97 54.48 9.96
N PHE A 399 54.66 54.28 10.13
CA PHE A 399 53.92 53.05 9.74
C PHE A 399 54.54 51.69 10.18
N PRO A 400 54.77 51.49 11.50
CA PRO A 400 55.46 50.31 12.01
C PRO A 400 54.74 48.98 11.76
N TYR A 401 53.41 48.93 11.79
CA TYR A 401 52.66 47.68 11.61
C TYR A 401 52.59 47.26 10.13
N LEU A 402 52.45 48.22 9.22
CA LEU A 402 52.49 47.98 7.79
C LEU A 402 53.91 47.60 7.33
N GLN A 403 54.94 48.19 7.94
CA GLN A 403 56.33 47.75 7.72
C GLN A 403 56.55 46.30 8.19
N HIS A 404 55.96 45.91 9.33
CA HIS A 404 56.01 44.52 9.79
C HIS A 404 55.27 43.57 8.84
N LEU A 405 54.12 43.99 8.31
CA LEU A 405 53.35 43.22 7.33
C LEU A 405 54.15 43.03 6.02
N HIS A 406 54.86 44.06 5.55
CA HIS A 406 55.73 43.96 4.39
C HIS A 406 56.88 42.97 4.59
N LEU A 407 57.56 43.00 5.75
CA LEU A 407 58.62 42.04 6.08
C LEU A 407 58.11 40.58 6.14
N GLY A 408 56.82 40.38 6.36
CA GLY A 408 56.13 39.10 6.38
C GLY A 408 55.23 38.84 5.17
N ALA A 409 55.49 39.47 4.02
CA ALA A 409 54.65 39.35 2.81
C ALA A 409 54.46 37.89 2.35
N ASP A 410 55.51 37.06 2.42
CA ASP A 410 55.49 35.62 2.07
C ASP A 410 54.99 34.70 3.20
N GLY A 411 54.66 35.25 4.38
CA GLY A 411 54.15 34.46 5.50
C GLY A 411 52.73 33.93 5.26
N PRO A 412 52.21 33.03 6.12
CA PRO A 412 50.84 32.52 5.99
C PRO A 412 49.81 33.65 6.01
N LYS A 413 48.76 33.52 5.18
CA LYS A 413 47.61 34.43 5.15
C LYS A 413 46.81 34.32 6.46
N LYS A 414 46.14 35.40 6.86
CA LYS A 414 45.33 35.51 8.07
C LYS A 414 44.03 36.26 7.78
N GLY A 415 43.04 36.10 8.67
CA GLY A 415 41.78 36.82 8.55
C GLY A 415 41.01 36.48 7.27
N LEU A 416 40.55 37.50 6.56
CA LEU A 416 39.73 37.34 5.35
C LEU A 416 40.54 36.76 4.17
N ASP A 417 41.83 37.06 4.07
CA ASP A 417 42.70 36.48 3.03
C ASP A 417 42.84 34.96 3.18
N PHE A 418 42.93 34.46 4.43
CA PHE A 418 42.88 33.03 4.71
C PHE A 418 41.51 32.41 4.45
N ALA A 419 40.43 33.14 4.75
CA ALA A 419 39.07 32.66 4.48
C ALA A 419 38.82 32.45 2.98
N ILE A 420 39.30 33.34 2.13
CA ILE A 420 39.22 33.19 0.66
C ILE A 420 39.97 31.92 0.21
N GLU A 421 41.19 31.71 0.71
CA GLU A 421 42.01 30.55 0.38
C GLU A 421 41.37 29.23 0.84
N GLU A 422 40.82 29.20 2.06
CA GLU A 422 40.13 28.04 2.62
C GLU A 422 38.87 27.68 1.81
N VAL A 423 38.06 28.67 1.43
CA VAL A 423 36.87 28.45 0.60
C VAL A 423 37.27 27.91 -0.78
N CYS A 424 38.33 28.45 -1.39
CA CYS A 424 38.84 27.91 -2.66
C CYS A 424 39.26 26.45 -2.53
N ARG A 425 39.96 26.10 -1.43
CA ARG A 425 40.40 24.73 -1.14
C ARG A 425 39.21 23.78 -0.99
N VAL A 426 38.20 24.17 -0.22
CA VAL A 426 36.99 23.35 0.00
C VAL A 426 36.20 23.14 -1.30
N LEU A 427 36.13 24.15 -2.16
CA LEU A 427 35.43 24.08 -3.44
C LEU A 427 36.26 23.47 -4.57
N GLY A 428 37.48 23.01 -4.29
CA GLY A 428 38.37 22.40 -5.29
C GLY A 428 38.83 23.37 -6.39
N ILE A 429 38.79 24.68 -6.10
CA ILE A 429 39.24 25.73 -7.01
C ILE A 429 40.77 25.86 -6.89
N GLN A 430 41.45 26.06 -8.02
CA GLN A 430 42.91 26.20 -8.05
C GLN A 430 43.40 27.35 -7.14
N GLU A 431 44.38 27.03 -6.28
CA GLU A 431 45.08 28.02 -5.44
C GLU A 431 45.67 29.13 -6.32
N GLY A 432 45.37 30.38 -5.97
CA GLY A 432 45.82 31.56 -6.71
C GLY A 432 44.86 32.10 -7.77
N LYS A 433 43.76 31.39 -8.11
CA LYS A 433 42.77 31.88 -9.09
C LYS A 433 42.16 33.23 -8.72
N TYR A 434 42.00 33.49 -7.43
CA TYR A 434 41.38 34.70 -6.89
C TYR A 434 42.38 35.56 -6.07
N ASN A 435 43.69 35.38 -6.29
CA ASN A 435 44.68 36.25 -5.66
C ASN A 435 44.50 37.72 -6.11
N GLY A 436 44.80 38.65 -5.21
CA GLY A 436 44.66 40.10 -5.43
C GLY A 436 43.22 40.62 -5.39
N LEU A 437 42.21 39.76 -5.25
CA LEU A 437 40.81 40.17 -5.06
C LEU A 437 40.52 40.42 -3.59
N ARG A 438 39.66 41.41 -3.35
CA ARG A 438 39.07 41.61 -2.03
C ARG A 438 37.93 40.64 -1.77
N PHE A 439 37.57 40.47 -0.49
CA PHE A 439 36.55 39.53 -0.05
C PHE A 439 35.19 39.80 -0.72
N ASP A 440 34.79 41.06 -0.86
CA ASP A 440 33.52 41.43 -1.51
C ASP A 440 33.51 41.02 -2.99
N GLU A 441 34.61 41.26 -3.70
CA GLU A 441 34.77 40.92 -5.12
C GLU A 441 34.84 39.40 -5.34
N PHE A 442 35.47 38.69 -4.40
CA PHE A 442 35.49 37.23 -4.38
C PHE A 442 34.08 36.64 -4.22
N VAL A 443 33.28 37.17 -3.30
CA VAL A 443 31.92 36.67 -3.04
C VAL A 443 31.02 36.85 -4.27
N GLU A 444 31.10 37.99 -4.96
CA GLU A 444 30.34 38.22 -6.20
C GLU A 444 30.70 37.20 -7.29
N GLN A 445 32.00 36.93 -7.50
CA GLN A 445 32.45 35.96 -8.50
C GLN A 445 32.14 34.51 -8.12
N LEU A 446 32.06 34.19 -6.82
CA LEU A 446 31.70 32.86 -6.34
C LEU A 446 30.24 32.51 -6.63
N GLN A 447 29.33 33.50 -6.52
CA GLN A 447 27.89 33.31 -6.75
C GLN A 447 27.57 32.88 -8.19
N GLU A 448 28.31 33.37 -9.18
CA GLU A 448 28.11 33.01 -10.59
C GLU A 448 28.44 31.54 -10.87
N ILE A 449 29.44 30.99 -10.19
CA ILE A 449 29.88 29.60 -10.40
C ILE A 449 28.90 28.61 -9.76
N ASN A 450 28.42 28.91 -8.55
CA ASN A 450 27.55 27.99 -7.80
C ASN A 450 26.14 27.83 -8.42
N MET A 451 25.68 28.79 -9.22
CA MET A 451 24.32 28.79 -9.77
C MET A 451 24.16 28.09 -11.13
N SER A 452 25.26 27.73 -11.80
CA SER A 452 25.21 27.26 -13.20
C SER A 452 25.38 25.74 -13.36
N THR A 453 26.19 25.08 -12.55
CA THR A 453 26.50 23.65 -12.76
C THR A 453 25.43 22.70 -12.24
N ASP A 454 24.87 22.99 -11.07
CA ASP A 454 23.97 22.04 -10.40
C ASP A 454 22.52 22.19 -10.89
N LYS A 455 22.14 23.40 -11.31
CA LYS A 455 20.80 23.70 -11.78
C LYS A 455 20.44 22.89 -13.03
N ASP A 456 21.33 22.84 -14.02
CA ASP A 456 21.09 22.12 -15.27
C ASP A 456 21.00 20.60 -15.05
N ALA A 457 21.77 20.06 -14.10
CA ALA A 457 21.69 18.65 -13.72
C ALA A 457 20.34 18.31 -13.08
N TYR A 458 19.89 19.12 -12.11
CA TYR A 458 18.58 18.93 -11.48
C TYR A 458 17.41 19.11 -12.46
N GLU A 459 17.49 20.08 -13.37
CA GLU A 459 16.44 20.27 -14.39
C GLU A 459 16.32 19.06 -15.33
N SER A 460 17.44 18.43 -15.70
CA SER A 460 17.45 17.21 -16.52
C SER A 460 16.82 16.02 -15.78
N GLU A 461 17.20 15.78 -14.52
CA GLU A 461 16.65 14.68 -13.71
C GLU A 461 15.14 14.83 -13.47
N VAL A 462 14.68 16.06 -13.20
CA VAL A 462 13.25 16.37 -13.05
C VAL A 462 12.50 16.14 -14.36
N GLY A 463 13.10 16.48 -15.50
CA GLY A 463 12.55 16.20 -16.83
C GLY A 463 12.32 14.70 -17.07
N ASP A 464 13.31 13.87 -16.76
CA ASP A 464 13.22 12.41 -16.94
C ASP A 464 12.16 11.78 -16.04
N MET A 465 12.03 12.23 -14.79
CA MET A 465 10.99 11.79 -13.88
C MET A 465 9.58 12.11 -14.41
N LEU A 466 9.38 13.31 -14.98
CA LEU A 466 8.10 13.69 -15.58
C LEU A 466 7.73 12.81 -16.78
N ILE A 467 8.70 12.48 -17.63
CA ILE A 467 8.49 11.57 -18.76
C ILE A 467 8.10 10.17 -18.27
N LEU A 468 8.75 9.67 -17.22
CA LEU A 468 8.41 8.38 -16.63
C LEU A 468 7.00 8.38 -16.03
N MET A 469 6.63 9.45 -15.34
CA MET A 469 5.31 9.60 -14.74
C MET A 469 4.21 9.62 -15.81
N ASP A 470 4.40 10.32 -16.94
CA ASP A 470 3.42 10.31 -18.03
C ASP A 470 3.29 8.92 -18.68
N LYS A 471 4.40 8.19 -18.84
CA LYS A 471 4.37 6.78 -19.30
C LYS A 471 3.54 5.90 -18.37
N LEU A 472 3.77 5.98 -17.06
CA LEU A 472 3.01 5.23 -16.05
C LEU A 472 1.52 5.61 -16.06
N HIS A 473 1.19 6.89 -16.21
CA HIS A 473 -0.21 7.31 -16.32
C HIS A 473 -0.88 6.80 -17.59
N ASN A 474 -0.17 6.79 -18.73
CA ASN A 474 -0.69 6.25 -19.98
C ASN A 474 -0.93 4.73 -19.89
N GLU A 475 -0.03 3.99 -19.25
CA GLU A 475 -0.20 2.56 -18.97
C GLU A 475 -1.38 2.30 -18.03
N ASN A 476 -1.49 3.06 -16.94
CA ASN A 476 -2.62 2.96 -16.02
C ASN A 476 -3.97 3.23 -16.71
N ARG A 477 -4.06 4.26 -17.57
CA ARG A 477 -5.28 4.50 -18.37
C ARG A 477 -5.59 3.31 -19.29
N SER A 478 -4.59 2.74 -19.94
CA SER A 478 -4.75 1.55 -20.79
C SER A 478 -5.28 0.35 -19.99
N LEU A 479 -4.72 0.09 -18.81
CA LEU A 479 -5.17 -0.97 -17.91
C LEU A 479 -6.60 -0.72 -17.41
N HIS A 480 -6.94 0.51 -17.04
CA HIS A 480 -8.32 0.86 -16.67
C HIS A 480 -9.31 0.59 -17.81
N HIS A 481 -8.95 0.91 -19.06
CA HIS A 481 -9.80 0.59 -20.20
C HIS A 481 -9.94 -0.92 -20.44
N ALA A 482 -8.86 -1.70 -20.26
CA ALA A 482 -8.89 -3.15 -20.36
C ALA A 482 -9.75 -3.79 -19.26
N LEU A 483 -9.61 -3.34 -18.02
CA LEU A 483 -10.43 -3.77 -16.89
C LEU A 483 -11.90 -3.40 -17.06
N ALA A 484 -12.20 -2.18 -17.50
CA ALA A 484 -13.57 -1.76 -17.77
C ALA A 484 -14.22 -2.63 -18.86
N LYS A 485 -13.46 -2.99 -19.90
CA LYS A 485 -13.92 -3.91 -20.95
C LYS A 485 -14.16 -5.32 -20.42
N SER A 486 -13.23 -5.86 -19.62
CA SER A 486 -13.38 -7.18 -18.99
C SER A 486 -14.59 -7.23 -18.06
N ASN A 487 -14.76 -6.22 -17.22
CA ASN A 487 -15.91 -6.10 -16.31
C ASN A 487 -17.24 -6.00 -17.07
N ALA A 488 -17.28 -5.29 -18.18
CA ALA A 488 -18.47 -5.22 -19.03
C ALA A 488 -18.83 -6.60 -19.61
N GLU A 489 -17.83 -7.38 -20.04
CA GLU A 489 -18.04 -8.74 -20.54
C GLU A 489 -18.53 -9.69 -19.45
N ILE A 490 -17.94 -9.63 -18.25
CA ILE A 490 -18.39 -10.43 -17.09
C ILE A 490 -19.83 -10.11 -16.73
N ARG A 491 -20.21 -8.83 -16.71
CA ARG A 491 -21.60 -8.42 -16.46
C ARG A 491 -22.57 -8.96 -17.52
N LYS A 492 -22.15 -8.95 -18.78
CA LYS A 492 -22.94 -9.51 -19.89
C LYS A 492 -23.13 -11.02 -19.73
N GLN A 493 -22.06 -11.76 -19.44
CA GLN A 493 -22.13 -13.21 -19.19
C GLN A 493 -23.00 -13.54 -17.95
N THR A 494 -22.90 -12.72 -16.89
CA THR A 494 -23.75 -12.87 -15.70
C THR A 494 -25.23 -12.64 -16.03
N ALA A 495 -25.54 -11.67 -16.88
CA ALA A 495 -26.92 -11.44 -17.32
C ALA A 495 -27.45 -12.57 -18.23
N GLU A 496 -26.62 -13.12 -19.10
CA GLU A 496 -26.98 -14.26 -19.97
C GLU A 496 -27.25 -15.53 -19.15
N THR A 497 -26.33 -15.89 -18.25
CA THR A 497 -26.51 -17.05 -17.35
C THR A 497 -27.72 -16.91 -16.43
N GLN A 498 -28.03 -15.70 -15.96
CA GLN A 498 -29.24 -15.44 -15.17
C GLN A 498 -30.52 -15.69 -15.99
N ARG A 499 -30.57 -15.25 -17.26
CA ARG A 499 -31.72 -15.51 -18.15
C ARG A 499 -31.90 -17.00 -18.41
N GLU A 500 -30.82 -17.72 -18.66
CA GLU A 500 -30.85 -19.18 -18.85
C GLU A 500 -31.39 -19.89 -17.59
N ARG A 501 -30.96 -19.45 -16.40
CA ARG A 501 -31.44 -19.98 -15.13
C ARG A 501 -32.94 -19.73 -14.92
N GLU A 502 -33.43 -18.55 -15.28
CA GLU A 502 -34.86 -18.22 -15.22
C GLU A 502 -35.68 -19.07 -16.19
N GLU A 503 -35.17 -19.28 -17.40
CA GLU A 503 -35.81 -20.14 -18.40
C GLU A 503 -35.86 -21.61 -17.93
N LEU A 504 -34.75 -22.11 -17.37
CA LEU A 504 -34.71 -23.45 -16.77
C LEU A 504 -35.72 -23.58 -15.63
N LYS A 505 -35.79 -22.59 -14.73
CA LYS A 505 -36.76 -22.56 -13.62
C LYS A 505 -38.20 -22.60 -14.13
N LYS A 506 -38.50 -21.85 -15.21
CA LYS A 506 -39.82 -21.89 -15.85
C LYS A 506 -40.13 -23.30 -16.38
N ARG A 507 -39.20 -23.91 -17.11
CA ARG A 507 -39.36 -25.30 -17.61
C ARG A 507 -39.55 -26.30 -16.47
N THR A 508 -38.80 -26.15 -15.37
CA THR A 508 -38.99 -27.04 -14.21
C THR A 508 -40.39 -26.88 -13.62
N SER A 509 -40.91 -25.65 -13.53
CA SER A 509 -42.27 -25.39 -13.03
C SER A 509 -43.37 -25.95 -13.95
N GLU A 510 -43.14 -25.99 -15.26
CA GLU A 510 -44.04 -26.59 -16.25
C GLU A 510 -44.04 -28.11 -16.11
N LEU A 511 -42.86 -28.72 -15.96
CA LEU A 511 -42.74 -30.15 -15.70
C LEU A 511 -43.40 -30.57 -14.39
N TYR A 512 -43.23 -29.79 -13.31
CA TYR A 512 -43.92 -30.06 -12.03
C TYR A 512 -45.45 -30.00 -12.17
N ARG A 513 -45.97 -29.06 -12.97
CA ARG A 513 -47.41 -28.98 -13.25
C ARG A 513 -47.89 -30.21 -14.04
N GLU A 514 -47.13 -30.69 -15.01
CA GLU A 514 -47.50 -31.89 -15.76
C GLU A 514 -47.43 -33.15 -14.91
N ILE A 515 -46.39 -33.31 -14.08
CA ILE A 515 -46.29 -34.42 -13.12
C ILE A 515 -47.51 -34.43 -12.19
N LYS A 516 -47.92 -33.26 -11.68
CA LYS A 516 -49.14 -33.15 -10.86
C LYS A 516 -50.38 -33.59 -11.64
N ARG A 517 -50.54 -33.12 -12.88
CA ARG A 517 -51.65 -33.52 -13.75
C ARG A 517 -51.70 -35.03 -13.97
N LEU A 518 -50.54 -35.65 -14.22
CA LEU A 518 -50.43 -37.10 -14.41
C LEU A 518 -50.77 -37.87 -13.12
N ASN A 519 -50.33 -37.38 -11.96
CA ASN A 519 -50.68 -37.97 -10.67
C ASN A 519 -52.19 -37.88 -10.38
N ASP A 520 -52.84 -36.76 -10.71
CA ASP A 520 -54.28 -36.60 -10.56
C ASP A 520 -55.05 -37.59 -11.47
N VAL A 521 -54.55 -37.82 -12.69
CA VAL A 521 -55.11 -38.85 -13.60
C VAL A 521 -54.90 -40.25 -13.03
N LEU A 522 -53.72 -40.57 -12.51
CA LEU A 522 -53.45 -41.86 -11.87
C LEU A 522 -54.35 -42.10 -10.65
N ALA A 523 -54.62 -41.06 -9.84
CA ALA A 523 -55.54 -41.16 -8.71
C ALA A 523 -56.97 -41.51 -9.18
N LYS A 524 -57.48 -40.82 -10.22
CA LYS A 524 -58.80 -41.12 -10.80
C LYS A 524 -58.88 -42.54 -11.37
N LEU A 525 -57.80 -43.02 -12.00
CA LEU A 525 -57.75 -44.39 -12.52
C LEU A 525 -57.78 -45.43 -11.40
N ARG A 526 -57.16 -45.13 -10.25
CA ARG A 526 -57.25 -46.00 -9.05
C ARG A 526 -58.66 -46.00 -8.47
N GLU A 527 -59.28 -44.84 -8.29
CA GLU A 527 -60.67 -44.75 -7.82
C GLU A 527 -61.64 -45.52 -8.73
N LEU A 528 -61.45 -45.43 -10.05
CA LEU A 528 -62.23 -46.21 -11.02
C LEU A 528 -62.00 -47.72 -10.86
N ALA A 529 -60.76 -48.15 -10.69
CA ALA A 529 -60.44 -49.56 -10.46
C ALA A 529 -61.06 -50.07 -9.15
N ASP A 530 -60.98 -49.30 -8.07
CA ASP A 530 -61.58 -49.63 -6.79
C ASP A 530 -63.11 -49.73 -6.90
N SER A 531 -63.76 -48.78 -7.60
CA SER A 531 -65.21 -48.83 -7.84
C SER A 531 -65.64 -50.06 -8.66
N GLN A 532 -64.85 -50.43 -9.68
CA GLN A 532 -65.10 -51.63 -10.48
C GLN A 532 -64.89 -52.90 -9.66
N GLU A 533 -63.92 -52.91 -8.75
CA GLU A 533 -63.71 -54.03 -7.84
C GLU A 533 -64.86 -54.16 -6.83
N GLU A 534 -65.37 -53.05 -6.29
CA GLU A 534 -66.56 -53.03 -5.44
C GLU A 534 -67.80 -53.56 -6.18
N GLU A 535 -68.06 -53.09 -7.41
CA GLU A 535 -69.15 -53.60 -8.25
C GLU A 535 -68.99 -55.11 -8.50
N LEU A 536 -67.79 -55.58 -8.85
CA LEU A 536 -67.52 -57.01 -9.05
C LEU A 536 -67.76 -57.83 -7.78
N GLN A 537 -67.42 -57.30 -6.60
CA GLN A 537 -67.70 -57.94 -5.33
C GLN A 537 -69.21 -58.01 -5.04
N GLN A 538 -69.95 -56.94 -5.33
CA GLN A 538 -71.41 -56.92 -5.23
C GLN A 538 -72.06 -57.96 -6.15
N TYR A 539 -71.65 -58.01 -7.43
CA TYR A 539 -72.12 -59.03 -8.37
C TYR A 539 -71.80 -60.45 -7.91
N LYS A 540 -70.61 -60.69 -7.33
CA LYS A 540 -70.25 -61.99 -6.76
C LYS A 540 -71.14 -62.37 -5.57
N LEU A 541 -71.43 -61.42 -4.67
CA LEU A 541 -72.34 -61.61 -3.54
C LEU A 541 -73.77 -61.90 -4.00
N GLU A 542 -74.29 -61.14 -4.95
CA GLU A 542 -75.61 -61.34 -5.53
C GLU A 542 -75.71 -62.69 -6.24
N LYS A 543 -74.71 -63.04 -7.06
CA LYS A 543 -74.64 -64.36 -7.71
C LYS A 543 -74.62 -65.48 -6.68
N ALA A 544 -73.84 -65.36 -5.60
CA ALA A 544 -73.82 -66.33 -4.52
C ALA A 544 -75.18 -66.43 -3.79
N HIS A 545 -75.86 -65.31 -3.56
CA HIS A 545 -77.19 -65.27 -2.97
C HIS A 545 -78.23 -65.96 -3.86
N ILE A 546 -78.27 -65.63 -5.16
CA ILE A 546 -79.15 -66.27 -6.15
C ILE A 546 -78.89 -67.78 -6.19
N GLN A 547 -77.62 -68.19 -6.18
CA GLN A 547 -77.24 -69.60 -6.18
C GLN A 547 -77.65 -70.32 -4.89
N HIS A 548 -77.61 -69.64 -3.74
CA HIS A 548 -78.13 -70.18 -2.48
C HIS A 548 -79.66 -70.32 -2.48
N VAL A 549 -80.38 -69.32 -2.99
CA VAL A 549 -81.85 -69.38 -3.13
C VAL A 549 -82.28 -70.49 -4.09
N ARG A 550 -81.56 -70.67 -5.21
CA ARG A 550 -81.82 -71.76 -6.18
C ARG A 550 -81.56 -73.14 -5.59
N THR A 551 -80.48 -73.32 -4.81
CA THR A 551 -80.21 -74.60 -4.13
C THR A 551 -81.26 -74.91 -3.06
N GLN A 552 -81.71 -73.93 -2.28
CA GLN A 552 -82.83 -74.12 -1.34
C GLN A 552 -84.14 -74.54 -2.05
N ARG A 553 -84.41 -73.97 -3.23
CA ARG A 553 -85.64 -74.23 -4.01
C ARG A 553 -85.54 -75.40 -5.01
N HIS A 554 -84.43 -76.15 -5.04
CA HIS A 554 -84.19 -77.31 -5.92
C HIS A 554 -84.39 -77.00 -7.42
N LEU A 555 -83.93 -75.84 -7.88
CA LEU A 555 -83.87 -75.51 -9.32
C LEU A 555 -82.52 -75.93 -9.94
N ASP A 556 -82.55 -76.39 -11.19
CA ASP A 556 -81.35 -76.82 -11.93
C ASP A 556 -80.33 -75.69 -12.15
N LYS A 557 -79.06 -76.07 -12.32
CA LYS A 557 -77.94 -75.14 -12.55
C LYS A 557 -78.03 -74.55 -13.96
N GLU A 558 -77.92 -73.23 -14.07
CA GLU A 558 -77.80 -72.54 -15.37
C GLU A 558 -76.54 -73.02 -16.12
N GLU A 559 -76.75 -73.66 -17.27
CA GLU A 559 -75.73 -73.81 -18.30
C GLU A 559 -75.56 -72.47 -19.02
N TYR A 560 -74.35 -71.93 -19.00
CA TYR A 560 -73.98 -70.73 -19.74
C TYR A 560 -74.03 -71.04 -21.25
N HIS A 561 -74.94 -70.40 -21.99
CA HIS A 561 -74.80 -70.27 -23.43
C HIS A 561 -73.84 -69.12 -23.73
N ASP A 562 -72.63 -69.49 -24.14
CA ASP A 562 -71.42 -68.66 -24.35
C ASP A 562 -71.49 -67.68 -25.54
N LYS A 563 -72.68 -67.14 -25.86
CA LYS A 563 -72.83 -66.12 -26.91
C LYS A 563 -73.97 -65.17 -26.55
N ASP A 564 -73.69 -64.24 -25.65
CA ASP A 564 -74.41 -62.97 -25.62
C ASP A 564 -74.10 -62.24 -26.93
N ILE A 565 -74.96 -62.46 -27.92
CA ILE A 565 -75.08 -61.55 -29.05
C ILE A 565 -75.60 -60.25 -28.43
N TYR A 566 -74.71 -59.28 -28.27
CA TYR A 566 -75.09 -57.91 -27.89
C TYR A 566 -76.00 -57.35 -28.98
N CYS A 567 -77.30 -57.43 -28.73
CA CYS A 567 -78.31 -56.84 -29.59
C CYS A 567 -78.31 -55.33 -29.35
N ILE A 568 -77.63 -54.57 -30.22
CA ILE A 568 -77.67 -53.10 -30.19
C ILE A 568 -79.13 -52.67 -30.21
N THR A 569 -79.58 -52.00 -29.14
CA THR A 569 -80.91 -51.42 -29.13
C THR A 569 -80.97 -50.29 -30.16
N LEU A 570 -82.09 -50.10 -30.87
CA LEU A 570 -82.24 -49.03 -31.88
C LEU A 570 -81.85 -47.65 -31.30
N GLN A 571 -82.01 -47.47 -29.99
CA GLN A 571 -81.68 -46.24 -29.27
C GLN A 571 -80.17 -46.05 -29.06
N GLU A 572 -79.39 -47.12 -28.86
CA GLU A 572 -77.93 -47.06 -28.86
C GLU A 572 -77.39 -46.78 -30.27
N TYR A 573 -77.99 -47.36 -31.30
CA TYR A 573 -77.66 -47.04 -32.69
C TYR A 573 -77.88 -45.55 -33.02
N ILE A 574 -79.01 -44.98 -32.60
CA ILE A 574 -79.30 -43.55 -32.80
C ILE A 574 -78.33 -42.66 -32.02
N LYS A 575 -77.96 -43.04 -30.78
CA LYS A 575 -76.97 -42.30 -29.98
C LYS A 575 -75.59 -42.31 -30.62
N GLU A 576 -75.14 -43.45 -31.11
CA GLU A 576 -73.86 -43.56 -31.82
C GLU A 576 -73.88 -42.84 -33.16
N GLN A 577 -74.98 -42.90 -33.91
CA GLN A 577 -75.15 -42.11 -35.13
C GLN A 577 -75.07 -40.60 -34.86
N GLY A 578 -75.68 -40.14 -33.76
CA GLY A 578 -75.56 -38.75 -33.30
C GLY A 578 -74.17 -38.38 -32.78
N ARG A 579 -73.38 -39.34 -32.28
CA ARG A 579 -71.98 -39.13 -31.89
C ARG A 579 -71.08 -39.00 -33.12
N VAL A 580 -71.27 -39.87 -34.12
CA VAL A 580 -70.53 -39.82 -35.38
C VAL A 580 -70.80 -38.52 -36.14
N ALA A 581 -72.06 -38.07 -36.19
CA ALA A 581 -72.41 -36.80 -36.83
C ALA A 581 -71.72 -35.59 -36.16
N ARG A 582 -71.65 -35.57 -34.83
CA ARG A 582 -70.95 -34.52 -34.07
C ARG A 582 -69.44 -34.54 -34.31
N LEU A 583 -68.82 -35.73 -34.31
CA LEU A 583 -67.39 -35.88 -34.59
C LEU A 583 -67.05 -35.48 -36.04
N GLN A 584 -67.91 -35.81 -37.00
CA GLN A 584 -67.73 -35.36 -38.38
C GLN A 584 -67.80 -33.84 -38.52
N GLN A 585 -68.72 -33.19 -37.79
CA GLN A 585 -68.81 -31.73 -37.78
C GLN A 585 -67.57 -31.08 -37.15
N GLU A 586 -67.06 -31.65 -36.06
CA GLU A 586 -65.85 -31.15 -35.38
C GLU A 586 -64.60 -31.30 -36.25
N ILE A 587 -64.46 -32.42 -36.97
CA ILE A 587 -63.38 -32.64 -37.95
C ILE A 587 -63.46 -31.60 -39.07
N GLN A 588 -64.65 -31.36 -39.64
CA GLN A 588 -64.83 -30.36 -40.70
C GLN A 588 -64.50 -28.94 -40.22
N GLU A 589 -64.83 -28.61 -38.96
CA GLU A 589 -64.53 -27.30 -38.41
C GLU A 589 -63.02 -27.11 -38.16
N GLU A 590 -62.32 -28.13 -37.68
CA GLU A 590 -60.86 -28.10 -37.53
C GLU A 590 -60.12 -28.10 -38.87
N GLU A 591 -60.62 -28.82 -39.88
CA GLU A 591 -60.11 -28.73 -41.25
C GLU A 591 -60.23 -27.30 -41.80
N ARG A 592 -61.38 -26.64 -41.59
CA ARG A 592 -61.58 -25.24 -41.98
C ARG A 592 -60.59 -24.30 -41.27
N LYS A 593 -60.44 -24.44 -39.95
CA LYS A 593 -59.49 -23.61 -39.17
C LYS A 593 -58.04 -23.83 -39.60
N ASN A 594 -57.66 -25.07 -39.91
CA ASN A 594 -56.33 -25.38 -40.42
C ASN A 594 -56.10 -24.81 -41.81
N GLN A 595 -57.11 -24.86 -42.69
CA GLN A 595 -57.04 -24.24 -44.01
C GLN A 595 -56.88 -22.71 -43.92
N GLU A 596 -57.61 -22.06 -43.01
CA GLU A 596 -57.46 -20.62 -42.75
C GLU A 596 -56.06 -20.27 -42.23
N ARG A 597 -55.53 -21.06 -41.28
CA ARG A 597 -54.14 -20.91 -40.81
C ARG A 597 -53.13 -21.07 -41.95
N LEU A 598 -53.32 -22.04 -42.83
CA LEU A 598 -52.46 -22.26 -43.98
C LEU A 598 -52.43 -21.03 -44.91
N CYS A 599 -53.59 -20.44 -45.21
CA CYS A 599 -53.68 -19.22 -46.02
C CYS A 599 -52.95 -18.04 -45.35
N THR A 600 -53.13 -17.83 -44.04
CA THR A 600 -52.41 -16.75 -43.34
C THR A 600 -50.89 -16.94 -43.34
N LEU A 601 -50.41 -18.18 -43.20
CA LEU A 601 -48.99 -18.49 -43.28
C LEU A 601 -48.43 -18.33 -44.69
N GLN A 602 -49.22 -18.63 -45.72
CA GLN A 602 -48.83 -18.38 -47.11
C GLN A 602 -48.70 -16.88 -47.38
N GLU A 603 -49.64 -16.07 -46.92
CA GLU A 603 -49.59 -14.61 -47.07
C GLU A 603 -48.36 -14.02 -46.34
N GLN A 604 -48.09 -14.45 -45.11
CA GLN A 604 -46.88 -14.05 -44.36
C GLN A 604 -45.59 -14.44 -45.08
N ASN A 605 -45.52 -15.65 -45.66
CA ASN A 605 -44.35 -16.06 -46.44
C ASN A 605 -44.19 -15.21 -47.71
N GLN A 606 -45.28 -14.82 -48.35
CA GLN A 606 -45.25 -13.96 -49.52
C GLN A 606 -44.73 -12.56 -49.17
N GLN A 607 -45.18 -11.99 -48.04
CA GLN A 607 -44.70 -10.71 -47.50
C GLN A 607 -43.21 -10.76 -47.10
N LEU A 608 -42.76 -11.86 -46.50
CA LEU A 608 -41.34 -12.03 -46.17
C LEU A 608 -40.49 -12.13 -47.44
N LYS A 609 -40.99 -12.79 -48.49
CA LYS A 609 -40.28 -12.89 -49.76
C LYS A 609 -40.13 -11.52 -50.44
N THR A 610 -41.17 -10.70 -50.46
CA THR A 610 -41.08 -9.33 -51.01
C THR A 610 -40.11 -8.46 -50.20
N LEU A 611 -40.13 -8.56 -48.87
CA LEU A 611 -39.19 -7.84 -48.01
C LEU A 611 -37.73 -8.28 -48.27
N MET A 612 -37.49 -9.58 -48.47
CA MET A 612 -36.16 -10.07 -48.82
C MET A 612 -35.70 -9.51 -50.17
N GLU A 613 -36.57 -9.51 -51.18
CA GLU A 613 -36.26 -8.95 -52.50
C GLU A 613 -35.92 -7.45 -52.41
N GLU A 614 -36.65 -6.67 -51.61
CA GLU A 614 -36.33 -5.27 -51.33
C GLU A 614 -34.97 -5.10 -50.65
N LYS A 615 -34.68 -5.89 -49.61
CA LYS A 615 -33.38 -5.83 -48.93
C LYS A 615 -32.21 -6.28 -49.79
N THR A 616 -32.42 -7.21 -50.71
CA THR A 616 -31.38 -7.57 -51.69
C THR A 616 -31.09 -6.42 -52.66
N LYS A 617 -32.11 -5.68 -53.12
CA LYS A 617 -31.91 -4.50 -53.97
C LYS A 617 -31.17 -3.38 -53.24
N GLU A 618 -31.55 -3.07 -51.99
CA GLU A 618 -30.84 -2.09 -51.16
C GLU A 618 -29.36 -2.48 -50.96
N MET A 619 -29.10 -3.77 -50.74
CA MET A 619 -27.73 -4.28 -50.59
C MET A 619 -26.93 -4.11 -51.88
N ASP A 620 -27.52 -4.40 -53.04
CA ASP A 620 -26.86 -4.26 -54.34
C ASP A 620 -26.54 -2.80 -54.68
N GLU A 621 -27.44 -1.86 -54.35
CA GLU A 621 -27.23 -0.42 -54.48
C GLU A 621 -26.06 0.06 -53.60
N LEU A 622 -26.05 -0.32 -52.32
CA LEU A 622 -24.95 0.02 -51.41
C LEU A 622 -23.61 -0.59 -51.85
N GLN A 623 -23.63 -1.81 -52.41
CA GLN A 623 -22.43 -2.42 -52.98
C GLN A 623 -21.92 -1.68 -54.22
N LEU A 624 -22.82 -1.12 -55.03
CA LEU A 624 -22.47 -0.29 -56.18
C LEU A 624 -21.86 1.04 -55.72
N GLU A 625 -22.46 1.70 -54.73
CA GLU A 625 -21.92 2.93 -54.14
C GLU A 625 -20.53 2.72 -53.53
N LEU A 626 -20.32 1.63 -52.80
CA LEU A 626 -19.01 1.27 -52.26
C LEU A 626 -17.97 1.02 -53.35
N ARG A 627 -18.37 0.40 -54.48
CA ARG A 627 -17.49 0.22 -55.64
C ARG A 627 -17.09 1.56 -56.25
N VAL A 628 -18.05 2.47 -56.44
CA VAL A 628 -17.79 3.83 -56.95
C VAL A 628 -16.88 4.60 -55.99
N PHE A 629 -17.12 4.53 -54.68
CA PHE A 629 -16.29 5.21 -53.68
C PHE A 629 -14.85 4.67 -53.68
N ARG A 630 -14.68 3.34 -53.76
CA ARG A 630 -13.36 2.71 -53.88
C ARG A 630 -12.66 3.12 -55.16
N GLN A 631 -13.38 3.19 -56.29
CA GLN A 631 -12.82 3.62 -57.56
C GLN A 631 -12.36 5.08 -57.51
N LYS A 632 -13.20 6.00 -57.02
CA LYS A 632 -12.81 7.41 -56.79
C LYS A 632 -11.56 7.54 -55.93
N ARG A 633 -11.41 6.68 -54.91
CA ARG A 633 -10.22 6.66 -54.05
C ARG A 633 -8.96 6.20 -54.80
N ARG A 634 -9.08 5.17 -55.65
CA ARG A 634 -7.98 4.71 -56.51
C ARG A 634 -7.62 5.76 -57.55
N ASP A 635 -8.60 6.39 -58.18
CA ASP A 635 -8.38 7.44 -59.17
C ASP A 635 -7.69 8.66 -58.51
N SER A 636 -8.12 9.04 -57.29
CA SER A 636 -7.45 10.08 -56.51
C SER A 636 -6.03 9.71 -56.09
N GLN A 637 -5.76 8.43 -55.80
CA GLN A 637 -4.39 7.95 -55.55
C GLN A 637 -3.55 7.96 -56.84
N ALA A 638 -4.12 7.56 -57.97
CA ALA A 638 -3.43 7.57 -59.26
C ALA A 638 -3.05 9.00 -59.68
N VAL A 639 -3.93 9.98 -59.51
CA VAL A 639 -3.63 11.41 -59.76
C VAL A 639 -2.48 11.91 -58.87
N ARG A 640 -2.48 11.56 -57.58
CA ARG A 640 -1.40 11.96 -56.66
C ARG A 640 -0.05 11.30 -56.95
N VAL A 641 -0.06 10.11 -57.55
CA VAL A 641 1.16 9.43 -58.05
C VAL A 641 1.64 10.10 -59.34
N GLN A 642 0.72 10.52 -60.21
CA GLN A 642 1.03 11.19 -61.47
C GLN A 642 1.56 12.63 -61.26
N ASP A 643 1.10 13.33 -60.21
CA ASP A 643 1.58 14.65 -59.79
C ASP A 643 2.93 14.61 -59.03
N GLY A 644 3.58 13.44 -58.94
CA GLY A 644 4.93 13.30 -58.34
C GLY A 644 5.00 13.47 -56.82
N LEU A 645 3.85 13.58 -56.13
CA LEU A 645 3.75 13.71 -54.67
C LEU A 645 3.81 12.37 -53.92
N LEU A 646 3.81 11.23 -54.63
CA LEU A 646 3.95 9.89 -54.07
C LEU A 646 4.92 9.05 -54.91
N THR A 647 6.04 8.65 -54.31
CA THR A 647 6.98 7.67 -54.86
C THR A 647 6.37 6.26 -54.86
N THR A 648 6.55 5.51 -55.94
CA THR A 648 5.99 4.16 -56.14
C THR A 648 6.70 3.05 -55.36
N ASP A 649 7.62 3.40 -54.47
CA ASP A 649 8.32 2.46 -53.60
C ASP A 649 8.07 2.79 -52.14
N ALA A 650 7.07 2.10 -51.59
CA ALA A 650 7.20 1.44 -50.31
C ALA A 650 5.92 0.63 -50.13
N SER A 651 6.05 -0.68 -49.98
CA SER A 651 5.08 -1.47 -49.23
C SER A 651 5.27 -1.12 -47.76
N PRO A 652 4.41 -0.34 -47.08
CA PRO A 652 4.40 -0.38 -45.64
C PRO A 652 3.51 -1.58 -45.29
N LYS A 653 4.09 -2.58 -44.62
CA LYS A 653 3.33 -3.50 -43.78
C LYS A 653 2.64 -2.66 -42.69
N ILE A 654 1.55 -1.99 -43.06
CA ILE A 654 0.60 -1.42 -42.13
C ILE A 654 -0.07 -2.64 -41.50
N ARG A 655 0.37 -2.97 -40.29
CA ARG A 655 -0.38 -3.82 -39.37
C ARG A 655 -1.78 -3.21 -39.27
N PHE A 656 -2.72 -3.76 -40.01
CA PHE A 656 -4.13 -3.51 -39.81
C PHE A 656 -4.46 -4.02 -38.41
N ARG A 657 -4.50 -3.08 -37.47
CA ARG A 657 -5.18 -3.22 -36.20
C ARG A 657 -6.63 -3.54 -36.55
N THR A 658 -6.97 -4.82 -36.52
CA THR A 658 -8.33 -5.33 -36.66
C THR A 658 -9.17 -4.81 -35.51
N LYS A 659 -9.63 -3.56 -35.61
CA LYS A 659 -10.88 -3.15 -34.98
C LYS A 659 -12.02 -3.68 -35.85
N PHE A 660 -12.16 -5.01 -35.88
CA PHE A 660 -13.48 -5.60 -36.08
C PHE A 660 -14.31 -5.21 -34.86
N ARG A 661 -14.99 -4.08 -35.00
CA ARG A 661 -16.12 -3.74 -34.14
C ARG A 661 -17.19 -4.75 -34.52
N ASN A 662 -17.22 -5.89 -33.81
CA ASN A 662 -18.40 -6.73 -33.75
C ASN A 662 -19.53 -5.87 -33.18
N ARG A 663 -20.21 -5.13 -34.06
CA ARG A 663 -21.62 -4.83 -33.88
C ARG A 663 -22.35 -6.11 -34.23
N THR A 664 -22.29 -7.08 -33.32
CA THR A 664 -23.38 -8.02 -33.17
C THR A 664 -24.54 -7.20 -32.58
N SER A 665 -25.30 -6.59 -33.49
CA SER A 665 -26.68 -6.23 -33.21
C SER A 665 -27.39 -7.52 -32.82
N PRO A 666 -27.98 -7.65 -31.63
CA PRO A 666 -28.89 -8.75 -31.37
C PRO A 666 -30.16 -8.47 -32.17
N CYS A 667 -30.32 -9.17 -33.30
CA CYS A 667 -31.65 -9.45 -33.83
C CYS A 667 -32.37 -10.37 -32.85
N THR A 668 -32.83 -9.82 -31.73
CA THR A 668 -33.92 -10.43 -30.96
C THR A 668 -35.19 -10.22 -31.76
N SER A 669 -35.67 -11.33 -32.32
CA SER A 669 -37.03 -11.52 -32.79
C SER A 669 -38.02 -10.91 -31.80
N GLN A 670 -38.64 -9.79 -32.19
CA GLN A 670 -39.89 -9.35 -31.57
C GLN A 670 -40.97 -10.34 -32.02
N ARG A 671 -41.23 -11.36 -31.21
CA ARG A 671 -42.49 -12.07 -31.21
C ARG A 671 -43.44 -11.23 -30.35
N THR A 672 -44.19 -10.35 -31.00
CA THR A 672 -45.26 -9.58 -30.37
C THR A 672 -46.33 -10.54 -29.85
N THR A 673 -46.42 -10.59 -28.53
CA THR A 673 -47.59 -11.11 -27.82
C THR A 673 -48.68 -10.05 -27.95
N PHE A 674 -49.65 -10.30 -28.83
CA PHE A 674 -50.94 -9.62 -28.83
C PHE A 674 -51.73 -10.12 -27.60
N GLN A 675 -51.66 -9.41 -26.48
CA GLN A 675 -52.66 -9.53 -25.41
C GLN A 675 -53.82 -8.58 -25.74
N ARG A 676 -54.93 -9.14 -26.23
CA ARG A 676 -56.25 -8.51 -26.12
C ARG A 676 -56.68 -8.61 -24.65
N ASN A 677 -56.74 -7.47 -23.97
CA ASN A 677 -57.63 -7.29 -22.82
C ASN A 677 -58.89 -6.59 -23.32
N PHE A 678 -60.01 -7.32 -23.29
CA PHE A 678 -61.34 -6.73 -23.30
C PHE A 678 -61.91 -6.84 -21.88
N GLY A 679 -62.30 -5.68 -21.32
CA GLY A 679 -63.44 -5.55 -20.42
C GLY A 679 -63.15 -5.36 -18.92
N ARG A 680 -63.29 -4.12 -18.43
CA ARG A 680 -64.43 -3.72 -17.56
C ARG A 680 -64.32 -2.25 -17.10
N THR A 681 -65.43 -1.51 -17.31
CA THR A 681 -66.01 -0.41 -16.47
C THR A 681 -65.08 0.73 -16.05
N LYS A 682 -65.32 2.02 -16.34
CA LYS A 682 -66.52 2.85 -16.49
C LYS A 682 -66.26 3.92 -17.56
#